data_AF-A0A9N7MZA6-F1
#
_entry.id   AF-A0A9N7MZA6-F1
#
_cell.length_a   1.000
_cell.length_b   1.000
_cell.length_c   1.000
_cell.angle_alpha   90.00
_cell.angle_beta   90.00
_cell.angle_gamma   90.00
#
_symmetry.space_group_name_H-M   'P 1'
#
loop_
_entity.id
_entity.type
_entity.pdbx_description
1 polymer ?
#
loop_
_entity_poly.entity_id
_entity_poly.type
_entity_poly.pdbx_seq_one_letter_code
_entity_poly.pdbx_strand_id
1 'polypeptide(L)'
;MRKWTIPSVLFLLCLLFLLPDQGRKIQANAEESGAPVDPPKVEETIGAVPHGLSTDSDVVRREAESMSRKGLRANAQKFEFQAEVSRLMDIIINSLYSNKDIFLRELISNASDALDKIRFLSLTDKEILGEGDNTKLEIQIKLDKEKKILSIRDRGIGMTKEDLIKNLGTIAKSGTSAFVEKMQTSGDLNLIGQFGVGFYSVYLVADYVEVISKHNDDKQHVWESKADGAFAISEDTWNEPLGRGTEIRLHLRDEAQEYLDEFKLKDLVKKYSEFINFPIYLWASKEVDEEVPADEDDSSDDEESTESKSSEEGEEEDAENEEEEKKPKTKTVKKTTYEWELLNDMKAIWLRNPREVTDEEYTKFYHSLTKDFGDEKPLAWSHFTAEGDVEFKAVLFVPPKAPHDLYESYYNSNKSNLKLYVRRVFISDEFDELLPKYLNFLMGLVDSDTLPLNVSREMLQQHSSLKTIKKKLIRKALDMIRRLADEDPDESNDNDKKEVEESSDSNEKKGQYAKFWNEFGKSIKLGIIEDATNRNRLAKLLRFETSKSDGKLTSLDQYISRMKSGQKDIFYITGTNKEQLEKSPFLERLTKKGYEVIFFTDPVDEYLMQYLMDYEDKKFQNVSKEGLKLGKNSKDKELKEEFKELTKWWKGALASENVDDVKISNRLADTPCVVVTSKFGWSANMERIMQSQTLSDASKQAYMRGKRVLEINPRHPIIKELRERVVKDPEDESVKQTAQLMYQTALMESGFVLNDPKDFASRIYSSVKNSLNISPDALVEEEDDVEEVETTETDSSSSSTKAEEAAPEEDLKDEL
;
A
#
# COMPACT_ATOMS: atom_id res chain seq x y z
N MET A 1 33.27 -8.47 33.44
CA MET A 1 33.90 -7.17 33.11
C MET A 1 32.87 -6.32 32.35
N ARG A 2 32.99 -4.98 32.34
CA ARG A 2 32.04 -4.11 31.60
C ARG A 2 32.48 -3.92 30.14
N LYS A 3 31.52 -3.96 29.21
CA LYS A 3 31.48 -3.07 28.04
C LYS A 3 30.10 -2.40 28.02
N TRP A 4 30.07 -1.09 28.17
CA TRP A 4 28.87 -0.25 28.03
C TRP A 4 29.15 0.72 26.88
N THR A 5 28.48 0.53 25.74
CA THR A 5 28.55 1.44 24.60
C THR A 5 27.58 2.60 24.81
N ILE A 6 28.08 3.69 25.40
CA ILE A 6 27.33 4.94 25.55
C ILE A 6 27.25 5.64 24.17
N PRO A 7 26.07 6.06 23.68
CA PRO A 7 25.99 6.82 22.44
C PRO A 7 26.72 8.17 22.58
N SER A 8 27.51 8.54 21.57
CA SER A 8 28.40 9.72 21.60
C SER A 8 27.69 11.05 21.92
N VAL A 9 26.38 11.14 21.65
CA VAL A 9 25.52 12.28 22.00
C VAL A 9 25.43 12.51 23.51
N LEU A 10 25.38 11.43 24.32
CA LEU A 10 25.17 11.53 25.76
C LEU A 10 26.43 12.03 26.49
N PHE A 11 27.62 11.66 26.02
CA PHE A 11 28.88 12.08 26.61
C PHE A 11 29.17 13.58 26.37
N LEU A 12 28.76 14.10 25.20
CA LEU A 12 28.82 15.53 24.89
C LEU A 12 27.91 16.36 25.81
N LEU A 13 26.72 15.83 26.11
CA LEU A 13 25.73 16.45 27.00
C LEU A 13 26.23 16.61 28.44
N CYS A 14 26.96 15.62 28.98
CA CYS A 14 27.50 15.70 30.34
C CYS A 14 28.63 16.74 30.50
N LEU A 15 29.43 16.99 29.46
CA LEU A 15 30.50 17.99 29.51
C LEU A 15 29.99 19.44 29.56
N LEU A 16 28.80 19.70 29.05
CA LEU A 16 28.19 21.04 29.03
C LEU A 16 27.68 21.55 30.39
N PHE A 17 27.56 20.68 31.40
CA PHE A 17 27.05 21.03 32.73
C PHE A 17 28.13 21.40 33.77
N LEU A 18 29.41 21.44 33.39
CA LEU A 18 30.54 21.67 34.31
C LEU A 18 31.38 22.94 34.04
N LEU A 19 30.90 23.84 33.18
CA LEU A 19 31.55 25.14 32.91
C LEU A 19 30.75 26.30 33.53
N PRO A 20 31.41 27.29 34.17
CA PRO A 20 30.75 28.44 34.80
C PRO A 20 30.20 29.44 33.77
N ASP A 21 29.12 30.14 34.13
CA ASP A 21 28.34 31.00 33.23
C ASP A 21 29.07 32.27 32.78
N GLN A 22 29.52 32.28 31.52
CA GLN A 22 29.65 33.48 30.68
C GLN A 22 29.24 33.17 29.23
N GLY A 23 27.96 33.28 28.89
CA GLY A 23 27.53 33.04 27.49
C GLY A 23 26.08 33.35 27.09
N ARG A 24 25.29 34.06 27.89
CA ARG A 24 23.85 34.28 27.57
C ARG A 24 23.60 35.39 26.54
N LYS A 25 23.45 35.01 25.26
CA LYS A 25 22.32 35.37 24.36
C LYS A 25 22.66 35.06 22.89
N ILE A 26 22.10 33.97 22.36
CA ILE A 26 21.46 33.85 21.04
C ILE A 26 20.61 32.58 21.12
N GLN A 27 19.30 32.71 20.94
CA GLN A 27 18.38 31.61 20.72
C GLN A 27 17.23 32.18 19.89
N ALA A 28 17.05 31.70 18.68
CA ALA A 28 16.01 32.16 17.78
C ALA A 28 14.74 31.33 18.00
N ASN A 29 13.68 31.97 18.51
CA ASN A 29 12.35 31.38 18.46
C ASN A 29 11.80 31.57 17.05
N ALA A 30 11.28 30.49 16.46
CA ALA A 30 10.42 30.55 15.29
C ALA A 30 9.02 30.11 15.74
N GLU A 31 8.16 31.08 16.06
CA GLU A 31 6.71 30.86 16.18
C GLU A 31 6.04 31.19 14.84
N GLU A 32 4.98 30.45 14.51
CA GLU A 32 4.21 30.69 13.29
C GLU A 32 3.49 32.04 13.35
N SER A 33 3.68 32.88 12.33
CA SER A 33 2.79 34.01 12.06
C SER A 33 2.59 34.20 10.57
N GLY A 34 1.36 33.95 10.10
CA GLY A 34 1.02 33.98 8.69
C GLY A 34 0.59 35.36 8.22
N ALA A 35 1.47 36.04 7.47
CA ALA A 35 1.12 37.11 6.55
C ALA A 35 2.19 37.20 5.45
N PRO A 36 1.84 37.50 4.19
CA PRO A 36 2.86 37.87 3.21
C PRO A 36 3.50 39.18 3.66
N VAL A 37 4.83 39.19 3.80
CA VAL A 37 5.59 40.42 4.06
C VAL A 37 5.66 41.20 2.75
N ASP A 38 4.62 42.00 2.53
CA ASP A 38 4.54 43.01 1.48
C ASP A 38 5.83 43.87 1.53
N PRO A 39 6.56 44.07 0.42
CA PRO A 39 7.68 45.01 0.41
C PRO A 39 7.15 46.39 0.82
N PRO A 40 7.86 47.14 1.69
CA PRO A 40 7.28 48.29 2.38
C PRO A 40 6.74 49.32 1.38
N LYS A 41 5.40 49.39 1.28
CA LYS A 41 4.69 50.36 0.46
C LYS A 41 5.13 51.75 0.88
N VAL A 42 5.54 52.54 -0.11
CA VAL A 42 5.94 53.95 0.10
C VAL A 42 4.66 54.76 0.27
N GLU A 43 4.12 54.76 1.49
CA GLU A 43 3.17 55.78 1.89
C GLU A 43 3.92 57.11 2.02
N GLU A 44 3.61 58.07 1.15
CA GLU A 44 4.05 59.46 1.31
C GLU A 44 3.20 60.19 2.36
N THR A 45 3.07 59.59 3.56
CA THR A 45 2.37 60.17 4.72
C THR A 45 3.24 61.26 5.37
N ILE A 46 3.31 62.41 4.69
CA ILE A 46 3.95 63.62 5.18
C ILE A 46 3.21 64.13 6.43
N GLY A 47 3.77 63.83 7.60
CA GLY A 47 3.55 64.60 8.83
C GLY A 47 2.52 64.07 9.82
N ALA A 48 2.91 63.12 10.66
CA ALA A 48 2.40 63.00 12.04
C ALA A 48 3.44 62.30 12.95
N VAL A 49 3.97 63.01 13.95
CA VAL A 49 4.83 62.42 15.00
C VAL A 49 4.25 62.76 16.38
N PRO A 50 3.72 61.78 17.13
CA PRO A 50 3.22 62.03 18.47
C PRO A 50 4.35 62.12 19.51
N HIS A 51 4.28 63.13 20.38
CA HIS A 51 5.07 63.29 21.62
C HIS A 51 6.61 63.26 21.52
N GLY A 52 7.17 64.33 20.95
CA GLY A 52 7.81 65.35 21.79
C GLY A 52 8.82 64.92 22.86
N LEU A 53 9.97 64.37 22.47
CA LEU A 53 11.30 64.81 22.96
C LEU A 53 12.45 64.29 22.06
N SER A 54 12.25 64.33 20.74
CA SER A 54 13.35 64.31 19.78
C SER A 54 13.97 65.70 19.79
N THR A 55 15.28 65.84 20.05
CA THR A 55 15.93 67.15 19.90
C THR A 55 16.00 67.54 18.43
N ASP A 56 16.18 68.82 18.10
CA ASP A 56 16.43 69.25 16.72
C ASP A 56 17.62 68.49 16.12
N SER A 57 18.67 68.23 16.91
CA SER A 57 19.81 67.39 16.54
C SER A 57 19.45 65.93 16.20
N ASP A 58 18.39 65.36 16.76
CA ASP A 58 17.94 64.00 16.45
C ASP A 58 17.07 63.96 15.18
N VAL A 59 16.29 65.01 14.92
CA VAL A 59 15.57 65.19 13.64
C VAL A 59 16.59 65.40 12.51
N VAL A 60 17.50 66.36 12.68
CA VAL A 60 18.60 66.63 11.74
C VAL A 60 19.48 65.40 11.54
N ARG A 61 19.71 64.57 12.56
CA ARG A 61 20.39 63.26 12.38
C ARG A 61 19.60 62.31 11.50
N ARG A 62 18.29 62.11 11.73
CA ARG A 62 17.48 61.23 10.87
C ARG A 62 17.39 61.76 9.44
N GLU A 63 17.26 63.06 9.25
CA GLU A 63 17.25 63.68 7.93
C GLU A 63 18.60 63.52 7.23
N ALA A 64 19.71 63.82 7.92
CA ALA A 64 21.07 63.63 7.40
C ALA A 64 21.37 62.16 7.10
N GLU A 65 20.91 61.21 7.92
CA GLU A 65 20.98 59.78 7.61
C GLU A 65 20.11 59.40 6.41
N SER A 66 18.90 59.95 6.26
CA SER A 66 18.04 59.68 5.11
C SER A 66 18.62 60.26 3.81
N MET A 67 19.22 61.45 3.88
CA MET A 67 19.93 62.14 2.80
C MET A 67 21.21 61.39 2.43
N SER A 68 21.97 60.91 3.42
CA SER A 68 23.15 60.06 3.24
C SER A 68 22.77 58.73 2.59
N ARG A 69 21.71 58.05 3.06
CA ARG A 69 21.19 56.81 2.46
C ARG A 69 20.62 57.04 1.04
N LYS A 70 20.00 58.19 0.77
CA LYS A 70 19.58 58.59 -0.59
C LYS A 70 20.77 58.85 -1.50
N GLY A 71 21.79 59.58 -1.04
CA GLY A 71 23.04 59.83 -1.79
C GLY A 71 23.82 58.53 -2.06
N LEU A 72 23.92 57.65 -1.08
CA LEU A 72 24.53 56.32 -1.22
C LEU A 72 23.77 55.46 -2.25
N ARG A 73 22.42 55.51 -2.26
CA ARG A 73 21.59 54.82 -3.27
C ARG A 73 21.66 55.49 -4.65
N ALA A 74 21.79 56.81 -4.73
CA ALA A 74 21.96 57.53 -6.01
C ALA A 74 23.32 57.24 -6.66
N ASN A 75 24.35 56.98 -5.83
CA ASN A 75 25.69 56.57 -6.27
C ASN A 75 25.85 55.03 -6.35
N ALA A 76 24.79 54.25 -6.12
CA ALA A 76 24.87 52.79 -6.15
C ALA A 76 24.92 52.27 -7.59
N GLN A 77 26.02 51.61 -7.96
CA GLN A 77 26.15 50.95 -9.25
C GLN A 77 25.29 49.68 -9.26
N LYS A 78 24.32 49.61 -10.18
CA LYS A 78 23.53 48.40 -10.43
C LYS A 78 24.33 47.47 -11.34
N PHE A 79 24.63 46.27 -10.85
CA PHE A 79 25.17 45.17 -11.65
C PHE A 79 24.04 44.16 -11.95
N GLU A 80 24.16 43.45 -13.06
CA GLU A 80 23.26 42.34 -13.41
C GLU A 80 23.91 41.01 -13.05
N PHE A 81 23.12 40.04 -12.59
CA PHE A 81 23.64 38.73 -12.20
C PHE A 81 24.31 38.04 -13.40
N GLN A 82 25.59 37.69 -13.22
CA GLN A 82 26.35 36.92 -14.20
C GLN A 82 26.30 35.43 -13.82
N ALA A 83 26.36 34.55 -14.82
CA ALA A 83 26.37 33.11 -14.61
C ALA A 83 27.38 32.41 -15.52
N GLU A 84 28.07 31.41 -14.97
CA GLU A 84 29.09 30.62 -15.66
C GLU A 84 28.42 29.45 -16.40
N VAL A 85 28.25 29.59 -17.72
CA VAL A 85 27.44 28.67 -18.55
C VAL A 85 27.90 27.22 -18.44
N SER A 86 29.20 26.95 -18.58
CA SER A 86 29.76 25.60 -18.49
C SER A 86 29.50 24.94 -17.12
N ARG A 87 29.51 25.73 -16.04
CA ARG A 87 29.21 25.25 -14.68
C ARG A 87 27.71 25.06 -14.44
N LEU A 88 26.85 25.86 -15.10
CA LEU A 88 25.41 25.60 -15.11
C LEU A 88 25.06 24.31 -15.86
N MET A 89 25.71 24.05 -17.00
CA MET A 89 25.56 22.77 -17.72
C MET A 89 25.97 21.59 -16.84
N ASP A 90 27.14 21.66 -16.20
CA ASP A 90 27.62 20.64 -15.26
C ASP A 90 26.60 20.34 -14.14
N ILE A 91 26.00 21.37 -13.53
CA ILE A 91 24.96 21.19 -12.51
C ILE A 91 23.66 20.58 -13.09
N ILE A 92 23.24 21.01 -14.29
CA ILE A 92 22.04 20.48 -14.96
C ILE A 92 22.21 19.01 -15.36
N ILE A 93 23.43 18.59 -15.71
CA ILE A 93 23.75 17.22 -16.11
C ILE A 93 24.00 16.35 -14.88
N ASN A 94 24.93 16.73 -14.00
CA ASN A 94 25.47 15.88 -12.94
C ASN A 94 24.82 16.07 -11.56
N SER A 95 23.80 16.94 -11.41
CA SER A 95 23.18 17.19 -10.10
C SER A 95 21.67 17.50 -10.10
N LEU A 96 21.02 17.65 -11.26
CA LEU A 96 19.60 18.00 -11.34
C LEU A 96 18.65 16.79 -11.38
N TYR A 97 19.10 15.66 -11.93
CA TYR A 97 18.30 14.46 -12.15
C TYR A 97 18.89 13.28 -11.39
N SER A 98 18.04 12.43 -10.80
CA SER A 98 18.49 11.25 -10.06
C SER A 98 18.65 10.01 -10.95
N ASN A 99 17.86 9.92 -12.03
CA ASN A 99 17.87 8.79 -12.96
C ASN A 99 18.23 9.26 -14.39
N LYS A 100 19.16 8.57 -15.06
CA LYS A 100 19.52 8.82 -16.47
C LYS A 100 18.33 8.61 -17.43
N ASP A 101 17.41 7.68 -17.12
CA ASP A 101 16.23 7.31 -17.93
C ASP A 101 15.36 8.50 -18.39
N ILE A 102 15.35 9.60 -17.64
CA ILE A 102 14.46 10.74 -17.87
C ILE A 102 14.74 11.49 -19.17
N PHE A 103 15.90 11.30 -19.81
CA PHE A 103 16.23 12.00 -21.06
C PHE A 103 15.17 11.74 -22.13
N LEU A 104 14.68 10.50 -22.23
CA LEU A 104 13.67 10.12 -23.22
C LEU A 104 12.29 10.71 -22.87
N ARG A 105 11.96 10.83 -21.58
CA ARG A 105 10.75 11.53 -21.09
C ARG A 105 10.77 13.00 -21.51
N GLU A 106 11.87 13.72 -21.27
CA GLU A 106 11.96 15.14 -21.65
C GLU A 106 11.94 15.32 -23.18
N LEU A 107 12.63 14.46 -23.95
CA LEU A 107 12.59 14.53 -25.42
C LEU A 107 11.18 14.27 -25.98
N ILE A 108 10.48 13.22 -25.55
CA ILE A 108 9.11 12.93 -25.99
C ILE A 108 8.14 14.03 -25.54
N SER A 109 8.35 14.62 -24.36
CA SER A 109 7.57 15.78 -23.90
C SER A 109 7.78 17.01 -24.79
N ASN A 110 9.02 17.31 -25.17
CA ASN A 110 9.35 18.42 -26.08
C ASN A 110 8.78 18.19 -27.50
N ALA A 111 8.81 16.95 -27.99
CA ALA A 111 8.20 16.55 -29.26
C ALA A 111 6.66 16.68 -29.21
N SER A 112 6.02 16.26 -28.11
CA SER A 112 4.58 16.47 -27.90
C SER A 112 4.22 17.97 -27.87
N ASP A 113 5.01 18.80 -27.19
CA ASP A 113 4.85 20.27 -27.21
C ASP A 113 4.98 20.86 -28.63
N ALA A 114 5.89 20.32 -29.46
CA ALA A 114 6.07 20.75 -30.85
C ALA A 114 4.91 20.33 -31.75
N LEU A 115 4.37 19.13 -31.54
CA LEU A 115 3.19 18.59 -32.22
C LEU A 115 1.90 19.34 -31.81
N ASP A 116 1.76 19.73 -30.54
CA ASP A 116 0.62 20.51 -30.08
C ASP A 116 0.63 21.95 -30.60
N LYS A 117 1.79 22.59 -30.74
CA LYS A 117 1.91 23.92 -31.36
C LYS A 117 1.44 23.92 -32.81
N ILE A 118 1.92 22.98 -33.64
CA ILE A 118 1.47 22.89 -35.04
C ILE A 118 0.00 22.47 -35.13
N ARG A 119 -0.47 21.57 -34.26
CA ARG A 119 -1.90 21.20 -34.16
C ARG A 119 -2.77 22.40 -33.85
N PHE A 120 -2.38 23.24 -32.89
CA PHE A 120 -3.12 24.44 -32.53
C PHE A 120 -3.16 25.45 -33.69
N LEU A 121 -2.03 25.74 -34.33
CA LEU A 121 -1.98 26.63 -35.50
C LEU A 121 -2.82 26.09 -36.66
N SER A 122 -2.92 24.76 -36.82
CA SER A 122 -3.75 24.11 -37.85
C SER A 122 -5.26 24.30 -37.67
N LEU A 123 -5.71 24.74 -36.49
CA LEU A 123 -7.11 25.14 -36.25
C LEU A 123 -7.43 26.48 -36.90
N THR A 124 -6.44 27.37 -37.00
CA THR A 124 -6.54 28.70 -37.63
C THR A 124 -6.15 28.71 -39.10
N ASP A 125 -5.14 27.94 -39.49
CA ASP A 125 -4.66 27.81 -40.87
C ASP A 125 -4.30 26.35 -41.18
N LYS A 126 -5.09 25.69 -42.04
CA LYS A 126 -4.91 24.28 -42.38
C LYS A 126 -3.73 24.02 -43.31
N GLU A 127 -3.27 25.02 -44.07
CA GLU A 127 -2.19 24.84 -45.04
C GLU A 127 -0.83 24.61 -44.34
N ILE A 128 -0.71 25.03 -43.08
CA ILE A 128 0.49 24.86 -42.25
C ILE A 128 0.90 23.38 -42.02
N LEU A 129 -0.04 22.43 -42.19
CA LEU A 129 0.23 20.99 -42.10
C LEU A 129 0.85 20.42 -43.40
N GLY A 130 0.79 21.14 -44.52
CA GLY A 130 1.22 20.66 -45.83
C GLY A 130 0.36 19.50 -46.36
N GLU A 131 0.94 18.70 -47.25
CA GLU A 131 0.27 17.57 -47.92
C GLU A 131 0.97 16.23 -47.67
N GLY A 132 0.27 15.12 -47.95
CA GLY A 132 0.81 13.76 -47.85
C GLY A 132 1.29 13.43 -46.43
N ASP A 133 2.47 12.82 -46.33
CA ASP A 133 3.08 12.43 -45.05
C ASP A 133 3.34 13.60 -44.09
N ASN A 134 3.40 14.85 -44.57
CA ASN A 134 3.60 16.01 -43.70
C ASN A 134 2.37 16.34 -42.84
N THR A 135 1.18 15.83 -43.20
CA THR A 135 -0.04 15.97 -42.38
C THR A 135 -0.05 15.08 -41.14
N LYS A 136 0.84 14.08 -41.06
CA LYS A 136 0.96 13.19 -39.90
C LYS A 136 1.51 13.96 -38.69
N LEU A 137 0.95 13.69 -37.52
CA LEU A 137 1.39 14.20 -36.23
C LEU A 137 1.81 13.01 -35.37
N GLU A 138 3.10 12.68 -35.41
CA GLU A 138 3.68 11.47 -34.83
C GLU A 138 5.10 11.72 -34.30
N ILE A 139 5.54 10.85 -33.39
CA ILE A 139 6.90 10.78 -32.85
C ILE A 139 7.51 9.45 -33.30
N GLN A 140 8.74 9.47 -33.77
CA GLN A 140 9.46 8.31 -34.30
C GLN A 140 10.81 8.16 -33.58
N ILE A 141 11.04 7.00 -32.97
CA ILE A 141 12.29 6.63 -32.30
C ILE A 141 12.99 5.60 -33.17
N LYS A 142 14.22 5.88 -33.60
CA LYS A 142 15.03 4.97 -34.42
C LYS A 142 16.40 4.78 -33.78
N LEU A 143 16.82 3.52 -33.70
CA LEU A 143 18.11 3.13 -33.15
C LEU A 143 19.05 2.63 -34.25
N ASP A 144 20.28 3.16 -34.28
CA ASP A 144 21.39 2.72 -35.11
C ASP A 144 22.46 2.11 -34.21
N LYS A 145 22.41 0.79 -34.02
CA LYS A 145 23.30 0.05 -33.11
C LYS A 145 24.76 0.05 -33.59
N GLU A 146 25.00 0.15 -34.90
CA GLU A 146 26.36 0.19 -35.47
C GLU A 146 27.06 1.53 -35.15
N LYS A 147 26.34 2.65 -35.27
CA LYS A 147 26.88 4.00 -35.02
C LYS A 147 26.71 4.46 -33.57
N LYS A 148 26.01 3.69 -32.72
CA LYS A 148 25.57 4.07 -31.37
C LYS A 148 24.72 5.35 -31.36
N ILE A 149 23.90 5.55 -32.40
CA ILE A 149 23.03 6.73 -32.54
C ILE A 149 21.59 6.38 -32.19
N LEU A 150 20.99 7.14 -31.28
CA LEU A 150 19.56 7.12 -31.01
C LEU A 150 18.93 8.39 -31.59
N SER A 151 18.11 8.24 -32.64
CA SER A 151 17.36 9.32 -33.29
C SER A 151 15.94 9.41 -32.72
N ILE A 152 15.52 10.61 -32.35
CA ILE A 152 14.13 10.95 -32.02
C ILE A 152 13.65 12.01 -33.02
N ARG A 153 12.66 11.68 -33.84
CA ARG A 153 12.06 12.57 -34.84
C ARG A 153 10.63 12.95 -34.45
N ASP A 154 10.30 14.23 -34.52
CA ASP A 154 8.94 14.76 -34.42
C ASP A 154 8.48 15.39 -35.74
N ARG A 155 7.18 15.29 -36.05
CA ARG A 155 6.53 16.04 -37.15
C ARG A 155 5.83 17.33 -36.67
N GLY A 156 6.35 17.93 -35.60
CA GLY A 156 5.81 19.13 -34.97
C GLY A 156 6.05 20.40 -35.79
N ILE A 157 6.10 21.54 -35.10
CA ILE A 157 6.29 22.86 -35.72
C ILE A 157 7.72 23.09 -36.27
N GLY A 158 8.74 22.45 -35.69
CA GLY A 158 10.15 22.73 -35.98
C GLY A 158 10.64 24.07 -35.41
N MET A 159 11.89 24.44 -35.71
CA MET A 159 12.54 25.66 -35.22
C MET A 159 13.22 26.41 -36.37
N THR A 160 13.12 27.74 -36.36
CA THR A 160 13.92 28.62 -37.23
C THR A 160 15.37 28.67 -36.75
N LYS A 161 16.29 29.17 -37.58
CA LYS A 161 17.67 29.46 -37.16
C LYS A 161 17.72 30.39 -35.94
N GLU A 162 16.80 31.33 -35.85
CA GLU A 162 16.70 32.25 -34.72
C GLU A 162 16.21 31.54 -33.45
N ASP A 163 15.27 30.60 -33.57
CA ASP A 163 14.80 29.76 -32.45
C ASP A 163 15.88 28.79 -31.95
N LEU A 164 16.68 28.18 -32.83
CA LEU A 164 17.80 27.33 -32.44
C LEU A 164 18.80 28.12 -31.56
N ILE A 165 19.14 29.35 -31.95
CA ILE A 165 19.99 30.25 -31.15
C ILE A 165 19.28 30.65 -29.85
N LYS A 166 18.01 31.06 -29.92
CA LYS A 166 17.30 31.70 -28.81
C LYS A 166 16.72 30.75 -27.78
N ASN A 167 16.45 29.49 -28.13
CA ASN A 167 15.72 28.54 -27.29
C ASN A 167 16.58 27.33 -26.90
N LEU A 168 17.36 26.75 -27.83
CA LEU A 168 18.35 25.70 -27.49
C LEU A 168 19.70 26.29 -27.05
N GLY A 169 20.06 27.46 -27.56
CA GLY A 169 21.28 28.18 -27.18
C GLY A 169 21.17 29.03 -25.91
N THR A 170 20.10 28.89 -25.10
CA THR A 170 19.89 29.68 -23.88
C THR A 170 19.33 28.81 -22.75
N ILE A 171 20.08 28.67 -21.66
CA ILE A 171 19.64 27.94 -20.46
C ILE A 171 18.45 28.66 -19.80
N ALA A 172 17.51 27.89 -19.25
CA ALA A 172 16.33 28.37 -18.51
C ALA A 172 15.35 29.22 -19.34
N LYS A 173 15.30 28.98 -20.66
CA LYS A 173 14.37 29.66 -21.57
C LYS A 173 13.53 28.64 -22.34
N SER A 174 12.21 28.80 -22.29
CA SER A 174 11.26 27.91 -22.95
C SER A 174 10.50 28.61 -24.08
N GLY A 175 10.69 28.13 -25.30
CA GLY A 175 9.84 28.48 -26.45
C GLY A 175 8.41 27.96 -26.33
N THR A 176 8.13 27.04 -25.40
CA THR A 176 6.76 26.65 -25.03
C THR A 176 6.11 27.73 -24.17
N SER A 177 6.78 28.22 -23.12
CA SER A 177 6.23 29.28 -22.25
C SER A 177 5.91 30.56 -23.05
N ALA A 178 6.83 30.97 -23.93
CA ALA A 178 6.63 32.10 -24.83
C ALA A 178 5.55 31.89 -25.91
N PHE A 179 5.12 30.64 -26.17
CA PHE A 179 3.96 30.33 -27.01
C PHE A 179 2.66 30.44 -26.20
N VAL A 180 2.64 29.89 -24.98
CA VAL A 180 1.49 30.02 -24.05
C VAL A 180 1.16 31.50 -23.80
N GLU A 181 2.15 32.32 -23.46
CA GLU A 181 1.98 33.77 -23.23
C GLU A 181 1.31 34.49 -24.42
N LYS A 182 1.68 34.14 -25.65
CA LYS A 182 1.09 34.70 -26.88
C LYS A 182 -0.33 34.23 -27.15
N MET A 183 -0.69 33.03 -26.68
CA MET A 183 -1.96 32.35 -27.01
C MET A 183 -2.98 32.35 -25.86
N GLN A 184 -2.69 33.00 -24.71
CA GLN A 184 -3.57 33.09 -23.53
C GLN A 184 -5.00 33.62 -23.80
N THR A 185 -5.25 34.22 -24.97
CA THR A 185 -6.59 34.69 -25.40
C THR A 185 -7.46 33.61 -26.03
N SER A 186 -6.92 32.42 -26.34
CA SER A 186 -7.50 31.50 -27.35
C SER A 186 -7.49 30.01 -26.95
N GLY A 187 -7.82 29.68 -25.70
CA GLY A 187 -8.19 28.31 -25.27
C GLY A 187 -7.14 27.53 -24.45
N ASP A 188 -7.53 26.34 -24.00
CA ASP A 188 -6.79 25.52 -23.03
C ASP A 188 -5.58 24.79 -23.63
N LEU A 189 -4.43 25.47 -23.67
CA LEU A 189 -3.15 24.93 -24.11
C LEU A 189 -2.37 24.28 -22.96
N ASN A 190 -2.67 23.01 -22.66
CA ASN A 190 -2.00 22.22 -21.61
C ASN A 190 -0.60 21.70 -22.02
N LEU A 191 0.27 22.61 -22.45
CA LEU A 191 1.67 22.31 -22.81
C LEU A 191 2.54 21.99 -21.57
N ILE A 192 3.60 21.20 -21.77
CA ILE A 192 4.39 20.54 -20.72
C ILE A 192 5.68 21.32 -20.37
N GLY A 193 6.33 21.93 -21.36
CA GLY A 193 7.67 22.53 -21.26
C GLY A 193 7.72 23.91 -20.60
N GLN A 194 7.84 24.01 -19.28
CA GLN A 194 7.91 25.32 -18.60
C GLN A 194 9.33 25.83 -18.35
N PHE A 195 10.24 24.97 -17.85
CA PHE A 195 11.52 25.41 -17.25
C PHE A 195 12.65 25.77 -18.22
N GLY A 196 12.64 25.31 -19.48
CA GLY A 196 13.73 25.58 -20.42
C GLY A 196 15.08 24.93 -20.08
N VAL A 197 15.06 23.79 -19.38
CA VAL A 197 16.27 22.98 -19.08
C VAL A 197 16.18 21.51 -19.48
N GLY A 198 14.97 20.99 -19.74
CA GLY A 198 14.75 19.56 -20.00
C GLY A 198 15.49 19.00 -21.22
N PHE A 199 15.75 19.81 -22.25
CA PHE A 199 16.54 19.40 -23.41
C PHE A 199 17.95 18.94 -23.02
N TYR A 200 18.64 19.63 -22.11
CA TYR A 200 20.04 19.32 -21.78
C TYR A 200 20.22 17.99 -21.01
N SER A 201 19.12 17.34 -20.58
CA SER A 201 19.15 15.98 -20.03
C SER A 201 19.69 14.93 -21.00
N VAL A 202 19.71 15.20 -22.31
CA VAL A 202 20.39 14.36 -23.31
C VAL A 202 21.85 14.07 -22.97
N TYR A 203 22.54 15.02 -22.32
CA TYR A 203 23.93 14.86 -21.91
C TYR A 203 24.11 13.99 -20.65
N LEU A 204 23.04 13.36 -20.13
CA LEU A 204 23.10 12.21 -19.21
C LEU A 204 23.55 10.92 -19.93
N VAL A 205 23.33 10.84 -21.26
CA VAL A 205 23.52 9.62 -22.07
C VAL A 205 24.33 9.82 -23.36
N ALA A 206 24.43 11.05 -23.87
CA ALA A 206 25.17 11.38 -25.10
C ALA A 206 26.36 12.31 -24.83
N ASP A 207 27.43 12.16 -25.62
CA ASP A 207 28.62 13.03 -25.55
C ASP A 207 28.64 14.10 -26.67
N TYR A 208 27.82 13.90 -27.70
CA TYR A 208 27.59 14.82 -28.81
C TYR A 208 26.14 14.69 -29.27
N VAL A 209 25.51 15.83 -29.58
CA VAL A 209 24.11 15.89 -29.97
C VAL A 209 23.95 16.78 -31.19
N GLU A 210 23.29 16.23 -32.20
CA GLU A 210 22.82 16.97 -33.38
C GLU A 210 21.32 17.24 -33.24
N VAL A 211 20.87 18.43 -33.61
CA VAL A 211 19.46 18.79 -33.71
C VAL A 211 19.21 19.38 -35.09
N ILE A 212 18.62 18.57 -35.97
CA ILE A 212 18.24 18.93 -37.33
C ILE A 212 16.79 19.42 -37.28
N SER A 213 16.51 20.65 -37.66
CA SER A 213 15.15 21.20 -37.60
C SER A 213 14.75 21.95 -38.87
N LYS A 214 13.46 21.87 -39.20
CA LYS A 214 12.81 22.56 -40.31
C LYS A 214 11.49 23.17 -39.84
N HIS A 215 11.49 24.45 -39.55
CA HIS A 215 10.26 25.25 -39.47
C HIS A 215 9.69 25.50 -40.87
N ASN A 216 8.39 25.79 -41.02
CA ASN A 216 7.82 26.10 -42.34
C ASN A 216 8.49 27.33 -42.97
N ASP A 217 8.59 28.43 -42.21
CA ASP A 217 9.05 29.75 -42.66
C ASP A 217 10.57 29.89 -42.88
N ASP A 218 11.36 28.84 -42.64
CA ASP A 218 12.83 28.88 -42.71
C ASP A 218 13.40 27.63 -43.41
N LYS A 219 14.71 27.60 -43.64
CA LYS A 219 15.43 26.44 -44.19
C LYS A 219 15.59 25.31 -43.15
N GLN A 220 16.10 24.16 -43.61
CA GLN A 220 16.57 23.12 -42.71
C GLN A 220 17.93 23.50 -42.14
N HIS A 221 18.09 23.39 -40.83
CA HIS A 221 19.29 23.78 -40.10
C HIS A 221 19.74 22.66 -39.16
N VAL A 222 21.06 22.43 -39.10
CA VAL A 222 21.68 21.52 -38.12
C VAL A 222 22.31 22.35 -37.02
N TRP A 223 21.88 22.13 -35.79
CA TRP A 223 22.54 22.60 -34.56
C TRP A 223 23.37 21.46 -33.98
N GLU A 224 24.56 21.75 -33.45
CA GLU A 224 25.46 20.74 -32.87
C GLU A 224 26.16 21.24 -31.61
N SER A 225 26.35 20.38 -30.60
CA SER A 225 27.09 20.70 -29.36
C SER A 225 27.56 19.47 -28.58
N LYS A 226 28.57 19.68 -27.72
CA LYS A 226 29.14 18.72 -26.75
C LYS A 226 28.94 19.16 -25.29
N ALA A 227 28.04 20.12 -25.04
CA ALA A 227 27.82 20.77 -23.73
C ALA A 227 29.07 21.46 -23.10
N ASP A 228 30.13 21.69 -23.87
CA ASP A 228 31.38 22.36 -23.45
C ASP A 228 31.23 23.87 -23.17
N GLY A 229 30.03 24.42 -23.43
CA GLY A 229 29.71 25.85 -23.35
C GLY A 229 29.51 26.51 -24.71
N ALA A 230 29.74 25.79 -25.82
CA ALA A 230 29.52 26.25 -27.18
C ALA A 230 28.52 25.37 -27.96
N PHE A 231 28.04 25.91 -29.08
CA PHE A 231 27.28 25.18 -30.10
C PHE A 231 27.55 25.82 -31.47
N ALA A 232 27.36 25.06 -32.55
CA ALA A 232 27.41 25.57 -33.92
C ALA A 232 26.05 25.37 -34.63
N ILE A 233 25.80 26.16 -35.68
CA ILE A 233 24.60 26.02 -36.53
C ILE A 233 25.00 26.18 -38.01
N SER A 234 24.66 25.19 -38.83
CA SER A 234 24.85 25.18 -40.28
C SER A 234 23.51 25.17 -41.04
N GLU A 235 23.55 25.45 -42.35
CA GLU A 235 22.45 25.16 -43.27
C GLU A 235 22.58 23.71 -43.74
N ASP A 236 21.52 22.92 -43.61
CA ASP A 236 21.58 21.51 -43.96
C ASP A 236 21.62 21.32 -45.47
N THR A 237 22.60 20.54 -45.92
CA THR A 237 22.87 20.24 -47.33
C THR A 237 23.22 18.76 -47.54
N TRP A 238 23.05 17.92 -46.50
CA TRP A 238 23.51 16.53 -46.49
C TRP A 238 22.44 15.53 -46.01
N ASN A 239 21.62 15.88 -45.02
CA ASN A 239 20.57 14.98 -44.55
C ASN A 239 19.35 14.99 -45.49
N GLU A 240 18.50 13.98 -45.35
CA GLU A 240 17.19 13.96 -46.00
C GLU A 240 16.33 15.17 -45.56
N PRO A 241 15.53 15.78 -46.46
CA PRO A 241 14.61 16.84 -46.10
C PRO A 241 13.55 16.34 -45.11
N LEU A 242 13.49 16.94 -43.92
CA LEU A 242 12.53 16.56 -42.86
C LEU A 242 11.07 16.88 -43.22
N GLY A 243 10.85 17.78 -44.19
CA GLY A 243 9.55 18.37 -44.50
C GLY A 243 9.19 19.47 -43.51
N ARG A 244 8.90 19.05 -42.26
CA ARG A 244 8.62 19.91 -41.10
C ARG A 244 8.93 19.13 -39.81
N GLY A 245 9.34 19.84 -38.75
CA GLY A 245 9.60 19.27 -37.43
C GLY A 245 11.09 19.21 -37.11
N THR A 246 11.50 18.22 -36.30
CA THR A 246 12.89 18.07 -35.82
C THR A 246 13.32 16.61 -35.81
N GLU A 247 14.59 16.33 -36.08
CA GLU A 247 15.28 15.09 -35.69
C GLU A 247 16.40 15.44 -34.71
N ILE A 248 16.39 14.81 -33.54
CA ILE A 248 17.45 14.91 -32.52
C ILE A 248 18.24 13.61 -32.56
N ARG A 249 19.55 13.68 -32.81
CA ARG A 249 20.45 12.51 -32.83
C ARG A 249 21.36 12.53 -31.61
N LEU A 250 21.28 11.47 -30.81
CA LEU A 250 22.08 11.27 -29.62
C LEU A 250 23.22 10.31 -29.94
N HIS A 251 24.46 10.80 -29.91
CA HIS A 251 25.66 9.95 -30.03
C HIS A 251 25.99 9.42 -28.64
N LEU A 252 25.55 8.19 -28.36
CA LEU A 252 25.55 7.62 -27.02
C LEU A 252 26.97 7.31 -26.52
N ARG A 253 27.23 7.65 -25.25
CA ARG A 253 28.50 7.34 -24.58
C ARG A 253 28.63 5.86 -24.28
N ASP A 254 29.86 5.39 -24.05
CA ASP A 254 30.11 3.98 -23.77
C ASP A 254 29.46 3.48 -22.46
N GLU A 255 29.20 4.35 -21.48
CA GLU A 255 28.41 4.00 -20.29
C GLU A 255 26.90 3.86 -20.55
N ALA A 256 26.39 4.37 -21.69
CA ALA A 256 24.97 4.47 -22.00
C ALA A 256 24.50 3.38 -23.00
N GLN A 257 25.27 2.30 -23.13
CA GLN A 257 24.96 1.21 -24.05
C GLN A 257 23.66 0.45 -23.70
N GLU A 258 23.10 0.62 -22.49
CA GLU A 258 21.77 0.08 -22.14
C GLU A 258 20.64 0.64 -23.04
N TYR A 259 20.78 1.85 -23.58
CA TYR A 259 19.79 2.45 -24.48
C TYR A 259 20.00 2.02 -25.95
N LEU A 260 20.92 1.08 -26.21
CA LEU A 260 21.03 0.31 -27.47
C LEU A 260 20.16 -0.97 -27.44
N ASP A 261 19.41 -1.22 -26.37
CA ASP A 261 18.41 -2.27 -26.28
C ASP A 261 17.01 -1.74 -26.64
N GLU A 262 16.32 -2.45 -27.53
CA GLU A 262 14.94 -2.16 -27.93
C GLU A 262 13.96 -2.42 -26.78
N PHE A 263 14.21 -3.41 -25.91
CA PHE A 263 13.34 -3.68 -24.76
C PHE A 263 13.43 -2.56 -23.72
N LYS A 264 14.64 -2.12 -23.34
CA LYS A 264 14.85 -0.91 -22.53
C LYS A 264 14.08 0.29 -23.09
N LEU A 265 14.20 0.59 -24.39
CA LEU A 265 13.50 1.73 -25.00
C LEU A 265 11.96 1.59 -24.94
N LYS A 266 11.42 0.39 -25.21
CA LYS A 266 9.98 0.10 -25.08
C LYS A 266 9.48 0.33 -23.65
N ASP A 267 10.20 -0.18 -22.65
CA ASP A 267 9.83 -0.04 -21.24
C ASP A 267 9.90 1.41 -20.74
N LEU A 268 10.84 2.22 -21.25
CA LEU A 268 10.90 3.65 -20.94
C LEU A 268 9.72 4.43 -21.51
N VAL A 269 9.34 4.17 -22.76
CA VAL A 269 8.16 4.80 -23.38
C VAL A 269 6.90 4.39 -22.63
N LYS A 270 6.73 3.11 -22.29
CA LYS A 270 5.60 2.62 -21.49
C LYS A 270 5.59 3.17 -20.06
N LYS A 271 6.75 3.41 -19.44
CA LYS A 271 6.84 3.99 -18.08
C LYS A 271 6.51 5.49 -18.05
N TYR A 272 7.02 6.24 -19.03
CA TYR A 272 7.03 7.72 -18.96
C TYR A 272 6.12 8.42 -19.97
N SER A 273 5.61 7.73 -20.99
CA SER A 273 4.94 8.35 -22.14
C SER A 273 3.76 7.56 -22.74
N GLU A 274 3.29 6.50 -22.07
CA GLU A 274 2.10 5.69 -22.43
C GLU A 274 0.87 6.54 -22.79
N PHE A 275 0.72 7.73 -22.21
CA PHE A 275 -0.48 8.57 -22.31
C PHE A 275 -0.27 9.93 -23.02
N ILE A 276 0.84 10.06 -23.76
CA ILE A 276 1.07 11.19 -24.68
C ILE A 276 0.04 11.17 -25.82
N ASN A 277 -0.45 12.33 -26.25
CA ASN A 277 -1.60 12.45 -27.16
C ASN A 277 -1.28 12.07 -28.63
N PHE A 278 -0.02 11.80 -28.97
CA PHE A 278 0.43 11.52 -30.32
C PHE A 278 1.06 10.13 -30.39
N PRO A 279 0.88 9.39 -31.50
CA PRO A 279 1.47 8.06 -31.66
C PRO A 279 3.01 8.14 -31.62
N ILE A 280 3.60 7.28 -30.80
CA ILE A 280 5.03 7.09 -30.62
C ILE A 280 5.38 5.75 -31.26
N TYR A 281 6.14 5.78 -32.34
CA TYR A 281 6.62 4.57 -33.02
C TYR A 281 8.08 4.29 -32.70
N LEU A 282 8.44 3.02 -32.54
CA LEU A 282 9.83 2.55 -32.49
C LEU A 282 10.13 1.77 -33.78
N TRP A 283 11.30 2.01 -34.37
CA TRP A 283 11.84 1.17 -35.44
C TRP A 283 12.38 -0.12 -34.84
N ALA A 284 11.51 -1.12 -34.72
CA ALA A 284 11.78 -2.37 -34.01
C ALA A 284 12.15 -3.50 -34.97
N SER A 285 12.98 -4.42 -34.48
CA SER A 285 13.37 -5.66 -35.17
C SER A 285 12.33 -6.77 -34.94
N LYS A 286 12.12 -7.59 -35.98
CA LYS A 286 11.11 -8.65 -35.99
C LYS A 286 11.60 -9.84 -36.78
N GLU A 287 11.78 -10.97 -36.11
CA GLU A 287 12.07 -12.25 -36.76
C GLU A 287 10.83 -12.73 -37.53
N VAL A 288 11.03 -13.05 -38.80
CA VAL A 288 10.04 -13.71 -39.66
C VAL A 288 10.70 -14.94 -40.25
N ASP A 289 10.06 -16.10 -40.15
CA ASP A 289 10.55 -17.32 -40.78
C ASP A 289 10.32 -17.24 -42.30
N GLU A 290 11.39 -17.23 -43.09
CA GLU A 290 11.35 -17.29 -44.55
C GLU A 290 11.71 -18.71 -45.00
N GLU A 291 10.80 -19.36 -45.74
CA GLU A 291 11.09 -20.64 -46.40
C GLU A 291 11.95 -20.41 -47.65
N VAL A 292 13.25 -20.69 -47.55
CA VAL A 292 14.16 -20.74 -48.69
C VAL A 292 14.33 -22.19 -49.17
N PRO A 293 14.51 -22.44 -50.48
CA PRO A 293 14.90 -23.77 -50.96
C PRO A 293 16.22 -24.22 -50.33
N ALA A 294 16.30 -25.49 -49.97
CA ALA A 294 17.56 -26.13 -49.60
C ALA A 294 18.28 -26.61 -50.88
N ASP A 295 19.48 -26.08 -51.12
CA ASP A 295 20.37 -26.60 -52.15
C ASP A 295 20.84 -28.03 -51.81
N GLU A 296 21.08 -28.87 -52.82
CA GLU A 296 21.31 -30.32 -52.63
C GLU A 296 22.70 -30.71 -52.08
N ASP A 297 23.60 -29.75 -51.83
CA ASP A 297 25.03 -29.99 -51.52
C ASP A 297 25.38 -30.04 -50.00
N ASP A 298 24.45 -29.76 -49.08
CA ASP A 298 24.69 -29.77 -47.63
C ASP A 298 24.49 -31.19 -47.03
N SER A 299 25.13 -32.20 -47.63
CA SER A 299 25.03 -33.62 -47.23
C SER A 299 26.39 -34.33 -47.04
N SER A 300 27.05 -34.04 -45.93
CA SER A 300 28.15 -34.86 -45.40
C SER A 300 28.21 -34.81 -43.87
N ASP A 301 27.96 -35.97 -43.25
CA ASP A 301 28.31 -36.39 -41.88
C ASP A 301 27.70 -35.57 -40.71
N ASP A 302 27.27 -36.14 -39.57
CA ASP A 302 27.45 -37.49 -39.01
C ASP A 302 26.10 -38.22 -38.70
N GLU A 303 26.17 -39.53 -38.44
CA GLU A 303 25.06 -40.38 -37.95
C GLU A 303 25.02 -40.53 -36.40
N GLU A 304 24.14 -41.42 -35.90
CA GLU A 304 23.87 -41.81 -34.50
C GLU A 304 23.03 -40.79 -33.66
N SER A 305 22.05 -41.18 -32.83
CA SER A 305 21.70 -42.53 -32.32
C SER A 305 20.19 -42.78 -32.10
N THR A 306 19.68 -43.87 -32.69
CA THR A 306 18.69 -44.87 -32.17
C THR A 306 17.51 -44.50 -31.22
N GLU A 307 16.32 -44.95 -31.62
CA GLU A 307 15.25 -45.61 -30.81
C GLU A 307 14.39 -44.80 -29.80
N SER A 308 13.08 -45.08 -29.56
CA SER A 308 12.11 -45.99 -30.24
C SER A 308 10.63 -45.81 -29.78
N LYS A 309 9.64 -46.08 -30.67
CA LYS A 309 8.26 -46.65 -30.46
C LYS A 309 7.27 -45.87 -29.54
N SER A 310 5.93 -45.93 -29.64
CA SER A 310 4.88 -46.51 -30.55
C SER A 310 3.53 -45.81 -30.21
N SER A 311 2.34 -45.97 -30.81
CA SER A 311 1.70 -46.93 -31.76
C SER A 311 0.86 -46.14 -32.83
N GLU A 312 0.13 -46.67 -33.83
CA GLU A 312 -1.08 -47.53 -33.95
C GLU A 312 -2.33 -47.01 -33.19
N GLU A 313 -3.55 -46.97 -33.74
CA GLU A 313 -4.18 -47.56 -34.97
C GLU A 313 -4.67 -46.45 -35.96
N GLY A 314 -5.23 -46.64 -37.17
CA GLY A 314 -5.52 -47.79 -38.06
C GLY A 314 -6.46 -47.39 -39.25
N GLU A 315 -6.50 -48.21 -40.33
CA GLU A 315 -7.49 -48.30 -41.47
C GLU A 315 -7.74 -47.03 -42.36
N GLU A 316 -7.40 -46.98 -43.66
CA GLU A 316 -7.95 -47.65 -44.89
C GLU A 316 -9.26 -46.99 -45.42
N GLU A 317 -9.52 -46.80 -46.73
CA GLU A 317 -8.82 -47.13 -48.00
C GLU A 317 -9.28 -46.16 -49.12
N ASP A 318 -8.41 -45.79 -50.09
CA ASP A 318 -8.65 -45.73 -51.56
C ASP A 318 -7.52 -44.95 -52.30
N ALA A 319 -7.18 -45.33 -53.54
CA ALA A 319 -6.02 -44.78 -54.25
C ALA A 319 -6.23 -44.57 -55.77
N GLU A 320 -5.85 -43.40 -56.30
CA GLU A 320 -5.63 -43.17 -57.73
C GLU A 320 -4.35 -42.34 -58.01
N ASN A 321 -3.43 -42.97 -58.76
CA ASN A 321 -2.29 -42.44 -59.55
C ASN A 321 -1.37 -41.33 -59.00
N GLU A 322 -0.08 -41.67 -58.94
CA GLU A 322 1.05 -40.79 -58.64
C GLU A 322 1.48 -39.97 -59.88
N GLU A 323 1.49 -38.64 -59.77
CA GLU A 323 2.51 -37.81 -60.43
C GLU A 323 3.27 -37.03 -59.34
N GLU A 324 4.41 -37.56 -58.88
CA GLU A 324 5.26 -36.89 -57.90
C GLU A 324 5.96 -35.66 -58.50
N GLU A 325 5.30 -34.50 -58.49
CA GLU A 325 6.02 -33.23 -58.49
C GLU A 325 6.85 -33.14 -57.20
N LYS A 326 8.16 -33.41 -57.31
CA LYS A 326 9.14 -33.17 -56.24
C LYS A 326 9.08 -31.70 -55.79
N LYS A 327 8.34 -31.43 -54.71
CA LYS A 327 8.46 -30.16 -54.00
C LYS A 327 9.89 -30.02 -53.50
N PRO A 328 10.58 -28.88 -53.76
CA PRO A 328 11.89 -28.65 -53.18
C PRO A 328 11.78 -28.66 -51.66
N LYS A 329 12.74 -29.29 -50.97
CA LYS A 329 12.83 -29.17 -49.52
C LYS A 329 13.06 -27.70 -49.18
N THR A 330 12.19 -27.09 -48.40
CA THR A 330 12.41 -25.75 -47.86
C THR A 330 13.07 -25.84 -46.48
N LYS A 331 13.98 -24.90 -46.20
CA LYS A 331 14.63 -24.69 -44.91
C LYS A 331 14.09 -23.37 -44.37
N THR A 332 13.41 -23.39 -43.23
CA THR A 332 12.97 -22.16 -42.56
C THR A 332 14.19 -21.42 -42.02
N VAL A 333 14.43 -20.22 -42.54
CA VAL A 333 15.52 -19.34 -42.11
C VAL A 333 14.91 -18.09 -41.49
N LYS A 334 15.28 -17.84 -40.22
CA LYS A 334 14.88 -16.64 -39.50
C LYS A 334 15.49 -15.40 -40.13
N LYS A 335 14.63 -14.50 -40.60
CA LYS A 335 15.00 -13.25 -41.25
C LYS A 335 14.55 -12.07 -40.40
N THR A 336 15.51 -11.27 -39.94
CA THR A 336 15.20 -10.03 -39.22
C THR A 336 14.68 -8.99 -40.19
N THR A 337 13.39 -8.71 -40.11
CA THR A 337 12.73 -7.56 -40.72
C THR A 337 12.66 -6.40 -39.73
N TYR A 338 12.32 -5.20 -40.20
CA TYR A 338 12.13 -4.02 -39.35
C TYR A 338 10.83 -3.31 -39.73
N GLU A 339 10.05 -2.92 -38.72
CA GLU A 339 8.79 -2.18 -38.89
C GLU A 339 8.62 -1.10 -37.81
N TRP A 340 7.69 -0.17 -38.05
CA TRP A 340 7.33 0.88 -37.08
C TRP A 340 6.28 0.36 -36.09
N GLU A 341 6.72 -0.06 -34.92
CA GLU A 341 5.86 -0.56 -33.83
C GLU A 341 5.29 0.59 -33.01
N LEU A 342 3.96 0.68 -32.88
CA LEU A 342 3.29 1.67 -32.03
C LEU A 342 3.43 1.28 -30.55
N LEU A 343 3.97 2.17 -29.72
CA LEU A 343 4.25 1.91 -28.31
C LEU A 343 3.20 2.44 -27.31
N ASN A 344 2.30 3.32 -27.76
CA ASN A 344 1.24 3.93 -26.93
C ASN A 344 -0.15 3.79 -27.57
N ASP A 345 -0.64 2.56 -27.65
CA ASP A 345 -2.01 2.22 -28.05
C ASP A 345 -3.05 2.54 -26.97
N MET A 346 -2.64 2.53 -25.70
CA MET A 346 -3.49 2.75 -24.53
C MET A 346 -4.00 4.20 -24.41
N LYS A 347 -5.32 4.36 -24.51
CA LYS A 347 -6.00 5.66 -24.42
C LYS A 347 -6.14 6.12 -22.96
N ALA A 348 -5.84 7.39 -22.70
CA ALA A 348 -6.03 8.04 -21.41
C ALA A 348 -7.53 8.21 -21.05
N ILE A 349 -8.16 7.15 -20.52
CA ILE A 349 -9.60 7.10 -20.25
C ILE A 349 -10.10 8.19 -19.29
N TRP A 350 -9.24 8.67 -18.39
CA TRP A 350 -9.58 9.67 -17.37
C TRP A 350 -9.80 11.09 -17.91
N LEU A 351 -9.52 11.30 -19.20
CA LEU A 351 -9.73 12.56 -19.90
C LEU A 351 -11.06 12.60 -20.68
N ARG A 352 -11.68 11.43 -20.88
CA ARG A 352 -13.01 11.29 -21.48
C ARG A 352 -14.09 11.49 -20.43
N ASN A 353 -15.30 11.79 -20.88
CA ASN A 353 -16.47 11.74 -20.01
C ASN A 353 -16.62 10.32 -19.43
N PRO A 354 -16.80 10.13 -18.11
CA PRO A 354 -16.98 8.79 -17.52
C PRO A 354 -18.12 7.97 -18.12
N ARG A 355 -19.11 8.62 -18.76
CA ARG A 355 -20.24 8.00 -19.48
C ARG A 355 -19.93 7.53 -20.90
N GLU A 356 -18.78 7.92 -21.45
CA GLU A 356 -18.33 7.57 -22.80
C GLU A 356 -17.25 6.48 -22.78
N VAL A 357 -16.84 6.00 -21.59
CA VAL A 357 -15.85 4.93 -21.40
C VAL A 357 -16.60 3.65 -21.06
N THR A 358 -16.31 2.58 -21.81
CA THR A 358 -16.93 1.25 -21.66
C THR A 358 -16.25 0.40 -20.59
N ASP A 359 -16.94 -0.61 -20.07
CA ASP A 359 -16.43 -1.51 -19.03
C ASP A 359 -15.24 -2.36 -19.54
N GLU A 360 -15.20 -2.71 -20.83
CA GLU A 360 -14.02 -3.31 -21.46
C GLU A 360 -12.83 -2.34 -21.53
N GLU A 361 -13.07 -1.03 -21.70
CA GLU A 361 -12.01 -0.03 -21.66
C GLU A 361 -11.49 0.21 -20.24
N TYR A 362 -12.35 0.23 -19.22
CA TYR A 362 -11.91 0.24 -17.82
C TYR A 362 -11.12 -1.02 -17.46
N THR A 363 -11.55 -2.19 -17.95
CA THR A 363 -10.87 -3.49 -17.75
C THR A 363 -9.49 -3.48 -18.41
N LYS A 364 -9.38 -3.18 -19.71
CA LYS A 364 -8.09 -3.10 -20.43
C LYS A 364 -7.15 -2.07 -19.80
N PHE A 365 -7.68 -0.94 -19.32
CA PHE A 365 -6.91 0.06 -18.61
C PHE A 365 -6.34 -0.46 -17.30
N TYR A 366 -7.12 -1.21 -16.52
CA TYR A 366 -6.67 -1.85 -15.29
C TYR A 366 -5.53 -2.86 -15.53
N HIS A 367 -5.61 -3.66 -16.60
CA HIS A 367 -4.53 -4.61 -16.97
C HIS A 367 -3.22 -3.91 -17.36
N SER A 368 -3.25 -2.86 -18.19
CA SER A 368 -2.02 -2.09 -18.49
C SER A 368 -1.45 -1.41 -17.24
N LEU A 369 -2.32 -0.86 -16.39
CA LEU A 369 -1.91 -0.17 -15.16
C LEU A 369 -1.17 -1.10 -14.19
N THR A 370 -1.69 -2.31 -13.98
CA THR A 370 -1.14 -3.36 -13.09
C THR A 370 0.03 -4.12 -13.69
N LYS A 371 0.15 -4.16 -15.03
CA LYS A 371 0.96 -5.11 -15.80
C LYS A 371 0.53 -6.57 -15.63
N ASP A 372 -0.71 -6.82 -15.21
CA ASP A 372 -1.28 -8.17 -15.11
C ASP A 372 -2.11 -8.49 -16.35
N PHE A 373 -1.71 -9.54 -17.07
CA PHE A 373 -2.34 -10.01 -18.30
C PHE A 373 -3.34 -11.17 -18.07
N GLY A 374 -3.62 -11.54 -16.82
CA GLY A 374 -4.70 -12.49 -16.50
C GLY A 374 -6.09 -11.91 -16.72
N ASP A 375 -7.09 -12.77 -16.96
CA ASP A 375 -8.48 -12.37 -17.31
C ASP A 375 -9.30 -11.76 -16.14
N GLU A 376 -8.71 -11.48 -14.99
CA GLU A 376 -9.44 -11.08 -13.78
C GLU A 376 -9.77 -9.58 -13.75
N LYS A 377 -11.05 -9.27 -14.02
CA LYS A 377 -11.60 -7.91 -13.95
C LYS A 377 -11.51 -7.32 -12.54
N PRO A 378 -11.33 -5.98 -12.38
CA PRO A 378 -11.40 -5.31 -11.08
C PRO A 378 -12.82 -5.38 -10.48
N LEU A 379 -12.94 -5.54 -9.15
CA LEU A 379 -14.25 -5.68 -8.47
C LEU A 379 -15.12 -4.41 -8.57
N ALA A 380 -14.48 -3.25 -8.59
CA ALA A 380 -15.12 -1.95 -8.70
C ALA A 380 -14.13 -0.88 -9.19
N TRP A 381 -14.65 0.19 -9.77
CA TRP A 381 -13.89 1.39 -10.08
C TRP A 381 -14.65 2.69 -9.80
N SER A 382 -13.90 3.79 -9.76
CA SER A 382 -14.38 5.15 -9.51
C SER A 382 -13.55 6.14 -10.32
N HIS A 383 -14.14 6.58 -11.44
CA HIS A 383 -13.61 7.63 -12.30
C HIS A 383 -14.29 8.96 -11.93
N PHE A 384 -13.51 9.99 -11.57
CA PHE A 384 -14.05 11.31 -11.24
C PHE A 384 -13.08 12.46 -11.53
N THR A 385 -13.65 13.62 -11.87
CA THR A 385 -12.99 14.94 -11.79
C THR A 385 -13.24 15.56 -10.41
N ALA A 386 -12.30 16.40 -9.96
CA ALA A 386 -12.24 16.90 -8.60
C ALA A 386 -11.91 18.40 -8.54
N GLU A 387 -12.89 19.26 -8.84
CA GLU A 387 -12.77 20.74 -8.87
C GLU A 387 -12.50 21.41 -7.49
N GLY A 388 -12.11 22.69 -7.49
CA GLY A 388 -11.84 23.52 -6.30
C GLY A 388 -10.37 23.96 -6.18
N ASP A 389 -9.87 24.15 -4.96
CA ASP A 389 -8.49 24.62 -4.66
C ASP A 389 -7.35 23.82 -5.35
N VAL A 390 -7.67 22.60 -5.78
CA VAL A 390 -6.82 21.74 -6.59
C VAL A 390 -7.74 21.02 -7.56
N GLU A 391 -7.51 21.18 -8.85
CA GLU A 391 -8.19 20.42 -9.90
C GLU A 391 -7.36 19.19 -10.26
N PHE A 392 -8.02 18.03 -10.31
CA PHE A 392 -7.42 16.80 -10.81
C PHE A 392 -8.50 15.84 -11.31
N LYS A 393 -8.07 14.87 -12.10
CA LYS A 393 -8.85 13.73 -12.59
C LYS A 393 -8.24 12.46 -12.00
N ALA A 394 -9.05 11.51 -11.59
CA ALA A 394 -8.57 10.27 -10.99
C ALA A 394 -9.45 9.09 -11.40
N VAL A 395 -8.80 7.93 -11.51
CA VAL A 395 -9.46 6.63 -11.65
C VAL A 395 -8.87 5.70 -10.60
N LEU A 396 -9.72 5.18 -9.73
CA LEU A 396 -9.39 4.21 -8.69
C LEU A 396 -10.04 2.87 -9.03
N PHE A 397 -9.35 1.77 -8.71
CA PHE A 397 -9.78 0.39 -8.91
C PHE A 397 -9.63 -0.41 -7.62
N VAL A 398 -10.56 -1.33 -7.39
CA VAL A 398 -10.45 -2.41 -6.41
C VAL A 398 -9.95 -3.66 -7.15
N PRO A 399 -8.74 -4.19 -6.86
CA PRO A 399 -8.28 -5.42 -7.49
C PRO A 399 -9.13 -6.64 -7.08
N PRO A 400 -9.16 -7.71 -7.90
CA PRO A 400 -9.96 -8.92 -7.65
C PRO A 400 -9.52 -9.71 -6.42
N LYS A 401 -8.23 -9.61 -6.06
CA LYS A 401 -7.59 -10.30 -4.93
C LYS A 401 -6.60 -9.38 -4.21
N ALA A 402 -6.32 -9.68 -2.96
CA ALA A 402 -5.25 -9.03 -2.21
C ALA A 402 -3.86 -9.55 -2.64
N PRO A 403 -2.84 -8.67 -2.81
CA PRO A 403 -1.45 -9.09 -2.91
C PRO A 403 -1.04 -9.91 -1.68
N HIS A 404 -0.30 -11.00 -1.88
CA HIS A 404 0.10 -11.92 -0.80
C HIS A 404 0.89 -11.22 0.33
N ASP A 405 1.66 -10.19 -0.02
CA ASP A 405 2.49 -9.41 0.92
C ASP A 405 1.73 -8.24 1.59
N LEU A 406 0.48 -7.94 1.20
CA LEU A 406 -0.25 -6.72 1.58
C LEU A 406 -0.25 -6.41 3.09
N TYR A 407 -0.34 -7.45 3.92
CA TYR A 407 -0.38 -7.33 5.37
C TYR A 407 0.98 -7.53 6.05
N GLU A 408 1.93 -8.21 5.39
CA GLU A 408 3.30 -8.38 5.87
C GLU A 408 4.12 -7.10 5.64
N SER A 409 3.97 -6.51 4.45
CA SER A 409 4.64 -5.27 4.05
C SER A 409 3.94 -4.00 4.58
N TYR A 410 2.79 -4.12 5.26
CA TYR A 410 1.91 -3.01 5.65
C TYR A 410 2.62 -1.82 6.31
N TYR A 411 3.50 -2.06 7.28
CA TYR A 411 4.26 -0.98 7.93
C TYR A 411 5.55 -0.59 7.19
N ASN A 412 6.15 -1.50 6.43
CA ASN A 412 7.51 -1.37 5.87
C ASN A 412 7.57 -0.98 4.38
N SER A 413 6.47 -1.15 3.64
CA SER A 413 6.36 -0.70 2.24
C SER A 413 5.99 0.77 2.17
N ASN A 414 6.76 1.50 1.34
CA ASN A 414 6.49 2.86 0.91
C ASN A 414 5.99 2.92 -0.55
N LYS A 415 5.79 1.77 -1.21
CA LYS A 415 5.26 1.73 -2.58
C LYS A 415 3.78 2.14 -2.57
N SER A 416 3.42 3.10 -3.43
CA SER A 416 2.04 3.53 -3.62
C SER A 416 1.47 2.83 -4.84
N ASN A 417 0.27 2.25 -4.72
CA ASN A 417 -0.42 1.66 -5.86
C ASN A 417 -1.17 2.70 -6.74
N LEU A 418 -0.97 4.00 -6.45
CA LEU A 418 -1.41 5.11 -7.30
C LEU A 418 -0.23 5.76 -8.04
N LYS A 419 -0.28 5.74 -9.38
CA LYS A 419 0.65 6.50 -10.24
C LYS A 419 0.24 7.97 -10.28
N LEU A 420 1.17 8.90 -10.02
CA LEU A 420 0.92 10.33 -10.20
C LEU A 420 1.35 10.79 -11.59
N TYR A 421 0.44 11.48 -12.26
CA TYR A 421 0.68 12.22 -13.50
C TYR A 421 0.47 13.72 -13.28
N VAL A 422 1.18 14.53 -14.05
CA VAL A 422 0.92 15.96 -14.21
C VAL A 422 0.94 16.28 -15.68
N ARG A 423 -0.18 16.79 -16.22
CA ARG A 423 -0.38 17.02 -17.66
C ARG A 423 -0.10 15.74 -18.47
N ARG A 424 -0.60 14.59 -17.98
CA ARG A 424 -0.40 13.23 -18.55
C ARG A 424 1.05 12.70 -18.54
N VAL A 425 2.03 13.44 -18.03
CA VAL A 425 3.40 12.96 -17.87
C VAL A 425 3.55 12.27 -16.52
N PHE A 426 4.09 11.04 -16.51
CA PHE A 426 4.34 10.30 -15.27
C PHE A 426 5.42 10.99 -14.42
N ILE A 427 5.11 11.21 -13.15
CA ILE A 427 5.98 11.85 -12.17
C ILE A 427 6.65 10.80 -11.28
N SER A 428 5.86 10.05 -10.49
CA SER A 428 6.32 8.98 -9.61
C SER A 428 5.13 8.16 -9.06
N ASP A 429 5.43 6.94 -8.62
CA ASP A 429 4.57 5.96 -7.93
C ASP A 429 5.01 5.72 -6.46
N GLU A 430 5.94 6.53 -5.93
CA GLU A 430 6.47 6.44 -4.56
C GLU A 430 5.75 7.39 -3.56
N PHE A 431 4.50 7.75 -3.85
CA PHE A 431 3.72 8.71 -3.03
C PHE A 431 2.82 8.04 -1.98
N ASP A 432 3.38 7.71 -0.82
CA ASP A 432 2.62 7.24 0.36
C ASP A 432 1.64 8.30 0.91
N GLU A 433 1.86 9.59 0.61
CA GLU A 433 0.94 10.66 1.00
C GLU A 433 -0.43 10.62 0.28
N LEU A 434 -0.61 9.95 -0.86
CA LEU A 434 -1.87 10.03 -1.63
C LEU A 434 -3.04 9.21 -1.04
N LEU A 435 -2.76 8.09 -0.37
CA LEU A 435 -3.77 7.27 0.34
C LEU A 435 -3.28 6.91 1.76
N PRO A 436 -4.16 6.54 2.70
CA PRO A 436 -3.76 5.95 3.97
C PRO A 436 -3.38 4.47 3.77
N LYS A 437 -2.55 3.90 4.66
CA LYS A 437 -2.07 2.51 4.54
C LYS A 437 -3.23 1.50 4.43
N TYR A 438 -4.33 1.71 5.16
CA TYR A 438 -5.54 0.90 5.09
C TYR A 438 -6.29 0.93 3.73
N LEU A 439 -5.89 1.77 2.77
CA LEU A 439 -6.39 1.78 1.38
C LEU A 439 -5.29 1.53 0.33
N ASN A 440 -4.06 1.17 0.73
CA ASN A 440 -2.95 0.99 -0.23
C ASN A 440 -3.12 -0.22 -1.17
N PHE A 441 -4.18 -1.03 -0.99
CA PHE A 441 -4.58 -2.06 -1.95
C PHE A 441 -5.27 -1.50 -3.21
N LEU A 442 -5.65 -0.22 -3.22
CA LEU A 442 -6.31 0.40 -4.38
C LEU A 442 -5.29 0.73 -5.47
N MET A 443 -5.48 0.12 -6.64
CA MET A 443 -4.75 0.50 -7.86
C MET A 443 -5.37 1.75 -8.47
N GLY A 444 -4.58 2.61 -9.12
CA GLY A 444 -5.15 3.75 -9.83
C GLY A 444 -4.14 4.78 -10.31
N LEU A 445 -4.68 5.93 -10.70
CA LEU A 445 -3.88 7.13 -10.98
C LEU A 445 -4.58 8.43 -10.58
N VAL A 446 -3.77 9.48 -10.52
CA VAL A 446 -4.19 10.88 -10.37
C VAL A 446 -3.46 11.70 -11.42
N ASP A 447 -4.17 12.49 -12.22
CA ASP A 447 -3.61 13.45 -13.17
C ASP A 447 -4.10 14.87 -12.84
N SER A 448 -3.20 15.85 -12.81
CA SER A 448 -3.52 17.24 -12.48
C SER A 448 -2.74 18.20 -13.37
N ASP A 449 -3.42 19.17 -13.97
CA ASP A 449 -2.79 20.22 -14.77
C ASP A 449 -2.18 21.36 -13.91
N THR A 450 -2.50 21.39 -12.60
CA THR A 450 -2.25 22.52 -11.68
C THR A 450 -1.19 22.27 -10.60
N LEU A 451 -0.64 21.06 -10.48
CA LEU A 451 0.36 20.77 -9.44
C LEU A 451 1.74 21.40 -9.74
N PRO A 452 2.38 22.08 -8.77
CA PRO A 452 3.73 22.63 -8.94
C PRO A 452 4.78 21.50 -8.91
N LEU A 453 5.38 21.23 -10.07
CA LEU A 453 6.51 20.30 -10.19
C LEU A 453 7.81 20.93 -9.69
N ASN A 454 8.73 20.11 -9.17
CA ASN A 454 10.13 20.52 -9.07
C ASN A 454 10.81 20.55 -10.46
N VAL A 455 12.02 21.08 -10.54
CA VAL A 455 12.73 21.27 -11.83
C VAL A 455 13.11 19.93 -12.48
N SER A 456 13.37 18.88 -11.70
CA SER A 456 13.63 17.51 -12.20
C SER A 456 12.39 16.78 -12.74
N ARG A 457 11.19 17.25 -12.37
CA ARG A 457 9.89 16.56 -12.51
C ARG A 457 9.80 15.15 -11.89
N GLU A 458 10.70 14.80 -10.96
CA GLU A 458 10.70 13.50 -10.26
C GLU A 458 9.97 13.57 -8.90
N MET A 459 9.96 14.75 -8.26
CA MET A 459 9.34 14.96 -6.94
C MET A 459 8.41 16.18 -6.95
N LEU A 460 7.29 16.07 -6.23
CA LEU A 460 6.49 17.23 -5.87
C LEU A 460 7.19 18.03 -4.76
N GLN A 461 7.09 19.36 -4.82
CA GLN A 461 7.33 20.19 -3.65
C GLN A 461 6.22 19.93 -2.62
N GLN A 462 6.55 19.87 -1.33
CA GLN A 462 5.56 19.62 -0.26
C GLN A 462 4.50 20.73 -0.24
N HIS A 463 3.34 20.45 -0.83
CA HIS A 463 2.28 21.44 -1.05
C HIS A 463 0.98 21.05 -0.34
N SER A 464 0.23 22.04 0.13
CA SER A 464 -1.08 21.87 0.77
C SER A 464 -2.05 21.06 -0.09
N SER A 465 -1.92 21.14 -1.42
CA SER A 465 -2.71 20.41 -2.40
C SER A 465 -2.76 18.89 -2.16
N LEU A 466 -1.65 18.26 -1.75
CA LEU A 466 -1.62 16.80 -1.52
C LEU A 466 -2.57 16.37 -0.41
N LYS A 467 -2.70 17.19 0.65
CA LYS A 467 -3.64 16.93 1.76
C LYS A 467 -5.10 17.08 1.31
N THR A 468 -5.38 17.94 0.33
CA THR A 468 -6.70 18.07 -0.31
C THR A 468 -6.98 16.91 -1.28
N ILE A 469 -5.99 16.50 -2.07
CA ILE A 469 -6.07 15.31 -2.94
C ILE A 469 -6.37 14.06 -2.10
N LYS A 470 -5.56 13.76 -1.06
CA LYS A 470 -5.75 12.63 -0.14
C LYS A 470 -7.17 12.57 0.43
N LYS A 471 -7.72 13.71 0.89
CA LYS A 471 -9.09 13.80 1.41
C LYS A 471 -10.16 13.50 0.35
N LYS A 472 -10.02 14.02 -0.87
CA LYS A 472 -10.94 13.75 -1.98
C LYS A 472 -10.85 12.28 -2.44
N LEU A 473 -9.64 11.70 -2.51
CA LEU A 473 -9.39 10.29 -2.82
C LEU A 473 -10.02 9.35 -1.79
N ILE A 474 -9.73 9.50 -0.49
CA ILE A 474 -10.35 8.70 0.59
C ILE A 474 -11.88 8.79 0.53
N ARG A 475 -12.42 9.99 0.25
CA ARG A 475 -13.87 10.14 0.10
C ARG A 475 -14.41 9.25 -1.02
N LYS A 476 -13.86 9.38 -2.24
CA LYS A 476 -14.31 8.64 -3.42
C LYS A 476 -14.03 7.14 -3.36
N ALA A 477 -12.94 6.73 -2.72
CA ALA A 477 -12.63 5.32 -2.44
C ALA A 477 -13.69 4.67 -1.52
N LEU A 478 -14.05 5.33 -0.42
CA LEU A 478 -15.06 4.81 0.50
C LEU A 478 -16.49 4.91 -0.08
N ASP A 479 -16.78 5.91 -0.92
CA ASP A 479 -18.06 5.98 -1.65
C ASP A 479 -18.14 4.87 -2.73
N MET A 480 -17.03 4.49 -3.36
CA MET A 480 -16.92 3.37 -4.31
C MET A 480 -17.10 2.00 -3.64
N ILE A 481 -16.39 1.75 -2.53
CA ILE A 481 -16.52 0.50 -1.77
C ILE A 481 -17.92 0.39 -1.17
N ARG A 482 -18.54 1.50 -0.76
CA ARG A 482 -19.95 1.51 -0.37
C ARG A 482 -20.87 1.16 -1.54
N ARG A 483 -20.66 1.76 -2.72
CA ARG A 483 -21.45 1.45 -3.93
C ARG A 483 -21.38 -0.05 -4.29
N LEU A 484 -20.23 -0.70 -4.08
CA LEU A 484 -20.10 -2.16 -4.27
C LEU A 484 -20.98 -2.98 -3.30
N ALA A 485 -21.28 -2.47 -2.10
CA ALA A 485 -22.25 -3.08 -1.19
C ALA A 485 -23.71 -2.71 -1.56
N ASP A 486 -23.96 -1.44 -1.86
CA ASP A 486 -25.29 -0.93 -2.21
C ASP A 486 -25.81 -1.52 -3.55
N GLU A 487 -24.93 -2.04 -4.43
CA GLU A 487 -25.26 -2.72 -5.70
C GLU A 487 -25.26 -4.27 -5.64
N ASP A 488 -24.96 -4.91 -4.49
CA ASP A 488 -24.93 -6.37 -4.36
C ASP A 488 -26.30 -6.91 -3.87
N PRO A 489 -27.00 -7.78 -4.64
CA PRO A 489 -28.29 -8.35 -4.23
C PRO A 489 -28.28 -9.03 -2.86
N ASP A 490 -27.19 -9.71 -2.46
CA ASP A 490 -27.14 -10.43 -1.17
C ASP A 490 -26.98 -9.48 0.04
N GLU A 491 -26.62 -8.21 -0.18
CA GLU A 491 -26.50 -7.17 0.85
C GLU A 491 -27.81 -6.39 1.12
N SER A 492 -28.73 -6.39 0.15
CA SER A 492 -30.01 -5.69 0.27
C SER A 492 -30.98 -6.36 1.26
N ASN A 493 -31.93 -5.60 1.83
CA ASN A 493 -32.94 -6.18 2.75
C ASN A 493 -34.12 -6.80 1.97
N ASP A 494 -34.90 -7.67 2.61
CA ASP A 494 -35.98 -8.43 1.94
C ASP A 494 -37.11 -7.59 1.31
N ASN A 495 -37.20 -6.29 1.62
CA ASN A 495 -38.08 -5.35 0.92
C ASN A 495 -37.43 -4.78 -0.36
N ASP A 496 -36.13 -4.48 -0.28
CA ASP A 496 -35.36 -3.78 -1.32
C ASP A 496 -34.87 -4.76 -2.40
N LYS A 497 -34.65 -6.03 -2.03
CA LYS A 497 -34.19 -7.12 -2.92
C LYS A 497 -34.89 -7.18 -4.26
N LYS A 498 -36.21 -6.96 -4.30
CA LYS A 498 -36.99 -7.07 -5.54
C LYS A 498 -36.60 -6.03 -6.58
N GLU A 499 -36.31 -4.79 -6.17
CA GLU A 499 -35.89 -3.75 -7.11
C GLU A 499 -34.45 -3.97 -7.62
N VAL A 500 -33.62 -4.70 -6.86
CA VAL A 500 -32.25 -5.05 -7.26
C VAL A 500 -32.21 -6.32 -8.12
N GLU A 501 -32.96 -7.36 -7.75
CA GLU A 501 -33.06 -8.65 -8.48
C GLU A 501 -33.78 -8.51 -9.84
N GLU A 502 -34.68 -7.52 -10.02
CA GLU A 502 -35.31 -7.22 -11.31
C GLU A 502 -34.36 -6.53 -12.32
N SER A 503 -33.12 -6.18 -11.93
CA SER A 503 -32.11 -5.68 -12.87
C SER A 503 -31.45 -6.81 -13.69
N SER A 504 -31.15 -6.54 -14.97
CA SER A 504 -30.61 -7.53 -15.92
C SER A 504 -29.26 -8.13 -15.51
N ASP A 505 -28.48 -7.37 -14.73
CA ASP A 505 -27.07 -7.65 -14.44
C ASP A 505 -26.89 -8.25 -13.03
N SER A 506 -28.01 -8.49 -12.32
CA SER A 506 -28.06 -8.91 -10.91
C SER A 506 -27.25 -10.18 -10.61
N ASN A 507 -27.18 -11.12 -11.55
CA ASN A 507 -26.37 -12.34 -11.42
C ASN A 507 -24.85 -12.09 -11.43
N GLU A 508 -24.34 -11.08 -12.13
CA GLU A 508 -22.90 -10.77 -12.15
C GLU A 508 -22.46 -9.99 -10.91
N LYS A 509 -23.36 -9.18 -10.34
CA LYS A 509 -23.09 -8.37 -9.14
C LYS A 509 -23.23 -9.14 -7.82
N LYS A 510 -23.83 -10.33 -7.85
CA LYS A 510 -24.11 -11.14 -6.67
C LYS A 510 -22.86 -11.61 -5.95
N GLY A 511 -22.78 -11.32 -4.65
CA GLY A 511 -21.68 -11.72 -3.76
C GLY A 511 -20.35 -11.01 -4.05
N GLN A 512 -20.33 -9.96 -4.88
CA GLN A 512 -19.11 -9.18 -5.14
C GLN A 512 -18.64 -8.44 -3.89
N TYR A 513 -19.55 -8.02 -3.01
CA TYR A 513 -19.17 -7.42 -1.73
C TYR A 513 -18.64 -8.46 -0.74
N ALA A 514 -19.15 -9.69 -0.77
CA ALA A 514 -18.60 -10.79 0.02
C ALA A 514 -17.16 -11.16 -0.42
N LYS A 515 -16.88 -11.18 -1.73
CA LYS A 515 -15.51 -11.32 -2.25
C LYS A 515 -14.61 -10.19 -1.75
N PHE A 516 -15.03 -8.93 -1.93
CA PHE A 516 -14.30 -7.77 -1.43
C PHE A 516 -14.00 -7.86 0.08
N TRP A 517 -14.97 -8.30 0.89
CA TRP A 517 -14.81 -8.42 2.33
C TRP A 517 -13.81 -9.51 2.73
N ASN A 518 -13.79 -10.64 2.03
CA ASN A 518 -12.85 -11.74 2.30
C ASN A 518 -11.39 -11.32 2.02
N GLU A 519 -11.17 -10.58 0.94
CA GLU A 519 -9.84 -10.09 0.54
C GLU A 519 -9.37 -8.88 1.38
N PHE A 520 -10.25 -7.88 1.56
CA PHE A 520 -9.87 -6.55 2.08
C PHE A 520 -10.56 -6.15 3.39
N GLY A 521 -11.40 -7.01 3.98
CA GLY A 521 -12.12 -6.70 5.23
C GLY A 521 -11.18 -6.35 6.40
N LYS A 522 -10.01 -6.99 6.48
CA LYS A 522 -8.95 -6.64 7.44
C LYS A 522 -8.46 -5.18 7.25
N SER A 523 -8.34 -4.71 6.01
CA SER A 523 -8.00 -3.32 5.69
C SER A 523 -9.09 -2.35 6.17
N ILE A 524 -10.37 -2.67 5.99
CA ILE A 524 -11.48 -1.86 6.54
C ILE A 524 -11.44 -1.81 8.08
N LYS A 525 -11.13 -2.93 8.75
CA LYS A 525 -10.97 -3.00 10.21
C LYS A 525 -9.79 -2.14 10.69
N LEU A 526 -8.64 -2.19 10.01
CA LEU A 526 -7.48 -1.33 10.27
C LEU A 526 -7.80 0.16 10.06
N GLY A 527 -8.59 0.50 9.04
CA GLY A 527 -9.04 1.87 8.81
C GLY A 527 -9.86 2.45 9.97
N ILE A 528 -10.63 1.64 10.69
CA ILE A 528 -11.38 2.11 11.87
C ILE A 528 -10.46 2.36 13.07
N ILE A 529 -9.34 1.64 13.17
CA ILE A 529 -8.32 1.87 14.18
C ILE A 529 -7.57 3.17 13.89
N GLU A 530 -7.08 3.32 12.65
CA GLU A 530 -6.20 4.42 12.23
C GLU A 530 -6.95 5.75 11.91
N ASP A 531 -8.06 5.70 11.17
CA ASP A 531 -8.75 6.90 10.66
C ASP A 531 -9.98 7.26 11.48
N ALA A 532 -9.73 8.04 12.54
CA ALA A 532 -10.78 8.62 13.37
C ALA A 532 -11.72 9.59 12.62
N THR A 533 -11.37 10.08 11.42
CA THR A 533 -12.21 11.00 10.64
C THR A 533 -13.22 10.26 9.78
N ASN A 534 -12.83 9.13 9.19
CA ASN A 534 -13.72 8.30 8.35
C ASN A 534 -14.36 7.12 9.09
N ARG A 535 -14.03 6.89 10.37
CA ARG A 535 -14.55 5.79 11.21
C ARG A 535 -16.04 5.50 11.01
N ASN A 536 -16.92 6.52 11.04
CA ASN A 536 -18.36 6.32 10.92
C ASN A 536 -18.81 5.88 9.51
N ARG A 537 -18.03 6.18 8.46
CA ARG A 537 -18.26 5.70 7.09
C ARG A 537 -17.74 4.27 6.93
N LEU A 538 -16.54 4.00 7.45
CA LEU A 538 -15.94 2.67 7.49
C LEU A 538 -16.77 1.66 8.29
N ALA A 539 -17.42 2.07 9.38
CA ALA A 539 -18.27 1.19 10.19
C ALA A 539 -19.46 0.62 9.39
N LYS A 540 -19.97 1.32 8.36
CA LYS A 540 -21.02 0.82 7.47
C LYS A 540 -20.52 -0.26 6.49
N LEU A 541 -19.20 -0.32 6.30
CA LEU A 541 -18.51 -1.30 5.45
C LEU A 541 -18.08 -2.56 6.24
N LEU A 542 -18.38 -2.64 7.54
CA LEU A 542 -18.11 -3.83 8.33
C LEU A 542 -19.10 -4.96 8.03
N ARG A 543 -18.60 -6.19 7.95
CA ARG A 543 -19.42 -7.41 7.86
C ARG A 543 -18.93 -8.46 8.85
N PHE A 544 -19.87 -9.20 9.42
CA PHE A 544 -19.59 -10.23 10.41
C PHE A 544 -20.59 -11.38 10.28
N GLU A 545 -20.25 -12.54 10.82
CA GLU A 545 -21.22 -13.60 11.07
C GLU A 545 -21.91 -13.38 12.43
N THR A 546 -23.14 -13.87 12.56
CA THR A 546 -23.92 -13.78 13.81
C THR A 546 -24.67 -15.08 14.12
N SER A 547 -25.12 -15.21 15.37
CA SER A 547 -25.91 -16.34 15.87
C SER A 547 -27.33 -16.49 15.25
N LYS A 548 -27.61 -15.81 14.14
CA LYS A 548 -28.82 -15.94 13.29
C LYS A 548 -28.53 -15.76 11.79
N SER A 549 -27.26 -15.77 11.40
CA SER A 549 -26.82 -15.50 10.03
C SER A 549 -26.70 -16.76 9.17
N ASP A 550 -26.77 -17.94 9.78
CA ASP A 550 -26.61 -19.26 9.15
C ASP A 550 -25.33 -19.40 8.29
N GLY A 551 -24.26 -18.68 8.66
CA GLY A 551 -23.00 -18.68 7.92
C GLY A 551 -22.82 -17.53 6.93
N LYS A 552 -23.80 -16.63 6.82
CA LYS A 552 -23.72 -15.46 5.94
C LYS A 552 -23.08 -14.27 6.65
N LEU A 553 -22.35 -13.48 5.88
CA LEU A 553 -21.94 -12.14 6.28
C LEU A 553 -23.18 -11.24 6.42
N THR A 554 -23.22 -10.40 7.45
CA THR A 554 -24.29 -9.45 7.70
C THR A 554 -23.74 -8.12 8.24
N SER A 555 -24.39 -7.01 7.90
CA SER A 555 -23.96 -5.66 8.28
C SER A 555 -24.47 -5.22 9.66
N LEU A 556 -23.87 -4.17 10.23
CA LEU A 556 -24.36 -3.57 11.48
C LEU A 556 -25.77 -2.96 11.33
N ASP A 557 -26.11 -2.40 10.17
CA ASP A 557 -27.45 -1.88 9.88
C ASP A 557 -28.48 -3.03 9.81
N GLN A 558 -28.13 -4.13 9.16
CA GLN A 558 -28.94 -5.35 9.14
C GLN A 558 -29.13 -5.95 10.55
N TYR A 559 -28.08 -6.03 11.39
CA TYR A 559 -28.21 -6.43 12.79
C TYR A 559 -29.16 -5.50 13.57
N ILE A 560 -29.06 -4.18 13.38
CA ILE A 560 -29.94 -3.19 14.03
C ILE A 560 -31.41 -3.40 13.63
N SER A 561 -31.69 -3.72 12.36
CA SER A 561 -33.06 -4.04 11.91
C SER A 561 -33.68 -5.24 12.65
N ARG A 562 -32.84 -6.19 13.10
CA ARG A 562 -33.23 -7.42 13.81
C ARG A 562 -33.16 -7.32 15.34
N MET A 563 -32.77 -6.16 15.90
CA MET A 563 -32.72 -5.94 17.35
C MET A 563 -34.11 -6.07 17.99
N LYS A 564 -34.17 -6.64 19.20
CA LYS A 564 -35.45 -6.77 19.91
C LYS A 564 -35.94 -5.43 20.44
N SER A 565 -37.25 -5.25 20.49
CA SER A 565 -37.87 -4.11 21.19
C SER A 565 -37.34 -4.01 22.64
N GLY A 566 -36.84 -2.83 23.01
CA GLY A 566 -36.18 -2.58 24.30
C GLY A 566 -34.71 -3.00 24.41
N GLN A 567 -34.12 -3.63 23.39
CA GLN A 567 -32.68 -3.86 23.31
C GLN A 567 -31.95 -2.52 23.06
N LYS A 568 -30.89 -2.26 23.82
CA LYS A 568 -30.10 -1.02 23.73
C LYS A 568 -28.70 -1.21 23.16
N ASP A 569 -28.15 -2.40 23.38
CA ASP A 569 -26.75 -2.71 23.13
C ASP A 569 -26.64 -3.77 22.02
N ILE A 570 -25.61 -3.64 21.17
CA ILE A 570 -25.20 -4.66 20.20
C ILE A 570 -24.38 -5.71 20.97
N PHE A 571 -24.80 -6.98 20.93
CA PHE A 571 -24.10 -8.06 21.62
C PHE A 571 -23.09 -8.71 20.69
N TYR A 572 -21.87 -8.91 21.19
CA TYR A 572 -20.81 -9.59 20.44
C TYR A 572 -19.99 -10.50 21.34
N ILE A 573 -19.29 -11.47 20.74
CA ILE A 573 -18.30 -12.32 21.41
C ILE A 573 -17.05 -12.47 20.54
N THR A 574 -15.88 -12.54 21.18
CA THR A 574 -14.57 -12.62 20.54
C THR A 574 -13.88 -13.95 20.83
N GLY A 575 -13.24 -14.55 19.82
CA GLY A 575 -12.59 -15.86 19.95
C GLY A 575 -11.62 -16.19 18.82
N THR A 576 -11.34 -17.49 18.65
CA THR A 576 -10.42 -18.06 17.65
C THR A 576 -11.12 -18.65 16.43
N ASN A 577 -12.31 -19.23 16.61
CA ASN A 577 -13.14 -19.78 15.55
C ASN A 577 -14.62 -19.70 15.92
N LYS A 578 -15.50 -19.78 14.91
CA LYS A 578 -16.95 -19.68 15.07
C LYS A 578 -17.55 -20.82 15.91
N GLU A 579 -17.15 -22.06 15.67
CA GLU A 579 -17.75 -23.22 16.33
C GLU A 579 -17.61 -23.20 17.85
N GLN A 580 -16.45 -22.78 18.36
CA GLN A 580 -16.21 -22.59 19.79
C GLN A 580 -17.04 -21.44 20.36
N LEU A 581 -17.26 -20.38 19.57
CA LEU A 581 -18.10 -19.25 19.97
C LEU A 581 -19.58 -19.65 20.05
N GLU A 582 -20.11 -20.36 19.05
CA GLU A 582 -21.50 -20.84 19.01
C GLU A 582 -21.83 -21.79 20.16
N LYS A 583 -20.88 -22.63 20.57
CA LYS A 583 -21.00 -23.57 21.69
C LYS A 583 -20.70 -22.92 23.06
N SER A 584 -20.40 -21.62 23.11
CA SER A 584 -19.91 -20.95 24.33
C SER A 584 -21.00 -20.77 25.40
N PRO A 585 -20.70 -21.04 26.69
CA PRO A 585 -21.65 -20.83 27.80
C PRO A 585 -22.10 -19.38 27.95
N PHE A 586 -21.33 -18.41 27.41
CA PHE A 586 -21.71 -17.01 27.38
C PHE A 586 -23.00 -16.73 26.56
N LEU A 587 -23.36 -17.59 25.60
CA LEU A 587 -24.51 -17.39 24.71
C LEU A 587 -25.83 -17.95 25.24
N GLU A 588 -25.81 -18.96 26.13
CA GLU A 588 -26.97 -19.81 26.44
C GLU A 588 -28.29 -19.04 26.63
N ARG A 589 -28.31 -18.05 27.54
CA ARG A 589 -29.53 -17.29 27.87
C ARG A 589 -29.76 -16.08 26.95
N LEU A 590 -28.80 -15.72 26.09
CA LEU A 590 -29.05 -14.82 24.96
C LEU A 590 -29.82 -15.56 23.87
N THR A 591 -29.32 -16.72 23.44
CA THR A 591 -29.94 -17.59 22.42
C THR A 591 -31.30 -18.10 22.87
N LYS A 592 -31.44 -18.58 24.12
CA LYS A 592 -32.76 -18.96 24.68
C LYS A 592 -33.75 -17.79 24.85
N LYS A 593 -33.27 -16.54 24.85
CA LYS A 593 -34.11 -15.32 24.75
C LYS A 593 -34.25 -14.81 23.31
N GLY A 594 -33.63 -15.47 22.33
CA GLY A 594 -33.64 -15.11 20.90
C GLY A 594 -32.92 -13.81 20.56
N TYR A 595 -32.00 -13.35 21.42
CA TYR A 595 -31.10 -12.25 21.04
C TYR A 595 -30.13 -12.73 19.96
N GLU A 596 -29.69 -11.80 19.13
CA GLU A 596 -28.63 -12.03 18.15
C GLU A 596 -27.29 -11.62 18.76
N VAL A 597 -26.21 -12.36 18.47
CA VAL A 597 -24.86 -12.05 18.94
C VAL A 597 -23.90 -12.14 17.75
N ILE A 598 -23.03 -11.14 17.59
CA ILE A 598 -22.02 -11.07 16.54
C ILE A 598 -20.79 -11.91 16.93
N PHE A 599 -20.23 -12.66 15.99
CA PHE A 599 -19.00 -13.43 16.14
C PHE A 599 -17.81 -12.67 15.57
N PHE A 600 -16.80 -12.43 16.41
CA PHE A 600 -15.52 -11.83 16.04
C PHE A 600 -14.41 -12.88 16.19
N THR A 601 -13.82 -13.27 15.06
CA THR A 601 -12.86 -14.38 14.95
C THR A 601 -11.46 -13.91 14.54
N ASP A 602 -11.31 -12.70 13.98
CA ASP A 602 -9.98 -12.18 13.66
C ASP A 602 -9.30 -11.58 14.89
N PRO A 603 -7.98 -11.73 15.07
CA PRO A 603 -7.23 -11.02 16.10
C PRO A 603 -7.39 -9.49 16.04
N VAL A 604 -7.62 -8.91 14.85
CA VAL A 604 -7.82 -7.47 14.68
C VAL A 604 -9.17 -6.99 15.24
N ASP A 605 -10.17 -7.85 15.42
CA ASP A 605 -11.48 -7.46 15.98
C ASP A 605 -11.36 -7.03 17.46
N GLU A 606 -10.44 -7.63 18.22
CA GLU A 606 -10.13 -7.23 19.60
C GLU A 606 -9.44 -5.84 19.68
N TYR A 607 -8.79 -5.40 18.59
CA TYR A 607 -8.30 -4.03 18.46
C TYR A 607 -9.40 -3.08 17.96
N LEU A 608 -10.17 -3.47 16.94
CA LEU A 608 -11.32 -2.74 16.39
C LEU A 608 -12.27 -2.25 17.48
N MET A 609 -12.63 -3.12 18.43
CA MET A 609 -13.57 -2.81 19.51
C MET A 609 -13.02 -1.90 20.62
N GLN A 610 -11.76 -1.48 20.54
CA GLN A 610 -11.21 -0.39 21.38
C GLN A 610 -11.46 1.00 20.77
N TYR A 611 -11.81 1.07 19.48
CA TYR A 611 -12.06 2.32 18.75
C TYR A 611 -13.53 2.50 18.34
N LEU A 612 -14.25 1.39 18.11
CA LEU A 612 -15.69 1.38 17.79
C LEU A 612 -16.54 1.25 19.07
N MET A 613 -16.76 2.37 19.76
CA MET A 613 -17.49 2.42 21.05
C MET A 613 -19.00 2.21 20.90
N ASP A 614 -19.59 2.77 19.85
CA ASP A 614 -21.01 2.71 19.51
C ASP A 614 -21.22 2.90 18.00
N TYR A 615 -22.43 2.58 17.55
CA TYR A 615 -22.87 2.67 16.16
C TYR A 615 -24.39 2.92 16.12
N GLU A 616 -24.83 3.98 15.44
CA GLU A 616 -26.23 4.42 15.36
C GLU A 616 -26.95 4.45 16.74
N ASP A 617 -26.32 5.16 17.70
CA ASP A 617 -26.68 5.25 19.12
C ASP A 617 -26.70 3.92 19.92
N LYS A 618 -26.30 2.79 19.32
CA LYS A 618 -26.21 1.49 20.02
C LYS A 618 -24.79 1.26 20.52
N LYS A 619 -24.64 0.91 21.80
CA LYS A 619 -23.34 0.60 22.38
C LYS A 619 -23.01 -0.88 22.20
N PHE A 620 -21.73 -1.20 22.01
CA PHE A 620 -21.31 -2.59 21.94
C PHE A 620 -21.09 -3.17 23.34
N GLN A 621 -21.60 -4.39 23.59
CA GLN A 621 -21.46 -5.13 24.84
C GLN A 621 -20.91 -6.53 24.55
N ASN A 622 -19.66 -6.77 24.94
CA ASN A 622 -19.06 -8.11 24.87
C ASN A 622 -19.77 -9.04 25.87
N VAL A 623 -20.22 -10.21 25.43
CA VAL A 623 -20.95 -11.17 26.26
C VAL A 623 -20.04 -12.09 27.10
N SER A 624 -18.70 -11.99 26.98
CA SER A 624 -17.74 -12.60 27.92
C SER A 624 -17.32 -11.67 29.07
N LYS A 625 -17.66 -10.36 29.00
CA LYS A 625 -17.33 -9.38 30.04
C LYS A 625 -18.46 -9.15 31.04
N GLU A 626 -18.14 -8.54 32.16
CA GLU A 626 -19.12 -8.01 33.11
C GLU A 626 -20.08 -6.97 32.49
N GLY A 627 -21.24 -6.78 33.14
CA GLY A 627 -22.15 -5.65 32.86
C GLY A 627 -23.30 -5.94 31.88
N LEU A 628 -23.37 -7.16 31.33
CA LEU A 628 -24.47 -7.64 30.49
C LEU A 628 -25.84 -7.44 31.17
N LYS A 629 -26.88 -7.05 30.41
CA LYS A 629 -28.23 -6.70 30.93
C LYS A 629 -29.36 -7.36 30.14
N LEU A 630 -29.71 -8.60 30.49
CA LEU A 630 -30.77 -9.36 29.82
C LEU A 630 -32.18 -9.10 30.39
N GLY A 631 -32.58 -7.82 30.45
CA GLY A 631 -33.86 -7.36 31.00
C GLY A 631 -33.92 -7.30 32.54
N LYS A 632 -35.12 -7.09 33.10
CA LYS A 632 -35.38 -7.21 34.55
C LYS A 632 -36.06 -8.55 34.84
N ASN A 633 -35.53 -9.33 35.77
CA ASN A 633 -36.19 -10.51 36.33
C ASN A 633 -36.47 -10.26 37.82
N SER A 634 -37.71 -10.49 38.27
CA SER A 634 -38.13 -10.14 39.65
C SER A 634 -37.38 -10.95 40.71
N LYS A 635 -37.11 -12.23 40.43
CA LYS A 635 -36.46 -13.17 41.36
C LYS A 635 -34.95 -12.96 41.55
N ASP A 636 -34.32 -12.07 40.77
CA ASP A 636 -32.86 -11.84 40.86
C ASP A 636 -32.41 -11.26 42.22
N LYS A 637 -33.33 -10.66 43.00
CA LYS A 637 -33.05 -10.25 44.39
C LYS A 637 -33.10 -11.40 45.39
N GLU A 638 -34.11 -12.26 45.28
CA GLU A 638 -34.35 -13.41 46.16
C GLU A 638 -33.15 -14.36 46.10
N LEU A 639 -32.77 -14.75 44.87
CA LEU A 639 -31.63 -15.63 44.62
C LEU A 639 -30.31 -15.04 45.15
N LYS A 640 -30.12 -13.73 45.09
CA LYS A 640 -28.88 -13.06 45.54
C LYS A 640 -28.69 -13.07 47.05
N GLU A 641 -29.76 -13.04 47.83
CA GLU A 641 -29.66 -13.27 49.27
C GLU A 641 -29.56 -14.77 49.57
N GLU A 642 -30.24 -15.63 48.80
CA GLU A 642 -30.23 -17.10 48.98
C GLU A 642 -28.83 -17.73 48.82
N PHE A 643 -28.05 -17.32 47.82
CA PHE A 643 -26.72 -17.88 47.52
C PHE A 643 -25.56 -17.03 48.08
N LYS A 644 -25.87 -15.99 48.88
CA LYS A 644 -24.92 -15.00 49.41
C LYS A 644 -23.75 -15.62 50.17
N GLU A 645 -24.04 -16.64 50.98
CA GLU A 645 -23.05 -17.35 51.78
C GLU A 645 -22.09 -18.17 50.91
N LEU A 646 -22.62 -18.95 49.95
CA LEU A 646 -21.79 -19.66 48.96
C LEU A 646 -20.90 -18.69 48.17
N THR A 647 -21.44 -17.56 47.68
CA THR A 647 -20.63 -16.59 46.93
C THR A 647 -19.50 -15.98 47.78
N LYS A 648 -19.74 -15.74 49.08
CA LYS A 648 -18.71 -15.23 49.99
C LYS A 648 -17.65 -16.28 50.32
N TRP A 649 -18.07 -17.52 50.57
CA TRP A 649 -17.19 -18.65 50.87
C TRP A 649 -16.30 -19.00 49.66
N TRP A 650 -16.89 -19.14 48.47
CA TRP A 650 -16.16 -19.54 47.26
C TRP A 650 -15.13 -18.48 46.86
N LYS A 651 -15.43 -17.19 47.09
CA LYS A 651 -14.45 -16.10 46.95
C LYS A 651 -13.24 -16.25 47.89
N GLY A 652 -13.45 -16.76 49.11
CA GLY A 652 -12.38 -17.08 50.04
C GLY A 652 -11.55 -18.29 49.61
N ALA A 653 -12.21 -19.35 49.11
CA ALA A 653 -11.54 -20.53 48.57
C ALA A 653 -10.65 -20.21 47.34
N LEU A 654 -11.04 -19.24 46.52
CA LEU A 654 -10.30 -18.79 45.33
C LEU A 654 -9.32 -17.62 45.60
N ALA A 655 -8.92 -17.39 46.86
CA ALA A 655 -8.05 -16.27 47.21
C ALA A 655 -6.65 -16.32 46.55
N SER A 656 -6.16 -17.52 46.21
CA SER A 656 -4.92 -17.73 45.44
C SER A 656 -5.06 -17.41 43.94
N GLU A 657 -6.29 -17.47 43.40
CA GLU A 657 -6.58 -17.43 41.96
C GLU A 657 -6.79 -16.02 41.39
N ASN A 658 -6.56 -14.98 42.20
CA ASN A 658 -6.78 -13.57 41.84
C ASN A 658 -8.22 -13.27 41.34
N VAL A 659 -9.21 -13.97 41.92
CA VAL A 659 -10.63 -13.76 41.65
C VAL A 659 -11.17 -12.58 42.46
N ASP A 660 -11.68 -11.56 41.78
CA ASP A 660 -12.14 -10.31 42.40
C ASP A 660 -13.50 -10.43 43.05
N ASP A 661 -14.36 -11.31 42.55
CA ASP A 661 -15.67 -11.59 43.13
C ASP A 661 -16.30 -12.88 42.60
N VAL A 662 -17.29 -13.40 43.34
CA VAL A 662 -18.17 -14.49 42.89
C VAL A 662 -19.61 -13.99 42.92
N LYS A 663 -20.33 -14.11 41.80
CA LYS A 663 -21.65 -13.48 41.59
C LYS A 663 -22.64 -14.47 40.97
N ILE A 664 -23.93 -14.26 41.20
CA ILE A 664 -24.97 -14.95 40.43
C ILE A 664 -24.96 -14.44 38.99
N SER A 665 -24.85 -15.38 38.05
CA SER A 665 -24.92 -15.11 36.62
C SER A 665 -26.30 -14.60 36.19
N ASN A 666 -26.31 -13.74 35.18
CA ASN A 666 -27.51 -13.46 34.39
C ASN A 666 -27.49 -14.04 32.97
N ARG A 667 -26.37 -14.63 32.52
CA ARG A 667 -26.12 -15.11 31.15
C ARG A 667 -26.21 -16.63 30.99
N LEU A 668 -25.96 -17.39 32.06
CA LEU A 668 -26.08 -18.85 32.08
C LEU A 668 -27.54 -19.31 32.14
N ALA A 669 -27.79 -20.52 31.65
CA ALA A 669 -29.03 -21.26 31.72
C ALA A 669 -28.79 -22.71 32.16
N ASP A 670 -27.84 -23.41 31.55
CA ASP A 670 -27.59 -24.84 31.73
C ASP A 670 -26.20 -25.09 32.36
N THR A 671 -25.14 -24.44 31.86
CA THR A 671 -23.78 -24.51 32.42
C THR A 671 -23.76 -24.10 33.91
N PRO A 672 -22.97 -24.78 34.77
CA PRO A 672 -22.89 -24.51 36.22
C PRO A 672 -22.31 -23.15 36.59
N CYS A 673 -21.19 -22.76 35.99
CA CYS A 673 -20.48 -21.51 36.28
C CYS A 673 -19.54 -21.12 35.14
N VAL A 674 -19.19 -19.84 35.03
CA VAL A 674 -18.34 -19.29 33.96
C VAL A 674 -17.48 -18.14 34.49
N VAL A 675 -16.25 -17.98 34.00
CA VAL A 675 -15.37 -16.86 34.38
C VAL A 675 -15.54 -15.69 33.41
N VAL A 676 -15.84 -14.50 33.90
CA VAL A 676 -15.93 -13.26 33.10
C VAL A 676 -14.80 -12.30 33.50
N THR A 677 -14.33 -11.45 32.57
CA THR A 677 -13.46 -10.32 32.93
C THR A 677 -14.25 -9.06 33.25
N SER A 678 -13.68 -8.23 34.13
CA SER A 678 -14.20 -6.91 34.45
C SER A 678 -14.34 -6.05 33.19
N LYS A 679 -15.29 -5.11 33.20
CA LYS A 679 -15.71 -4.35 32.01
C LYS A 679 -14.55 -3.70 31.23
N PHE A 680 -13.53 -3.21 31.94
CA PHE A 680 -12.39 -2.48 31.37
C PHE A 680 -11.13 -3.33 31.17
N GLY A 681 -11.10 -4.56 31.70
CA GLY A 681 -9.97 -5.48 31.49
C GLY A 681 -9.95 -6.05 30.07
N TRP A 682 -8.86 -6.72 29.71
CA TRP A 682 -8.80 -7.58 28.53
C TRP A 682 -9.84 -8.72 28.60
N SER A 683 -10.26 -9.21 27.44
CA SER A 683 -10.97 -10.51 27.32
C SER A 683 -9.97 -11.66 27.41
N ALA A 684 -10.46 -12.90 27.51
CA ALA A 684 -9.61 -14.08 27.40
C ALA A 684 -8.86 -14.14 26.04
N ASN A 685 -9.56 -13.82 24.95
CA ASN A 685 -8.97 -13.81 23.60
C ASN A 685 -7.90 -12.70 23.45
N MET A 686 -8.12 -11.51 24.01
CA MET A 686 -7.13 -10.44 24.05
C MET A 686 -5.92 -10.82 24.92
N GLU A 687 -6.13 -11.42 26.09
CA GLU A 687 -5.04 -11.92 26.93
C GLU A 687 -4.18 -12.94 26.16
N ARG A 688 -4.79 -13.88 25.43
CA ARG A 688 -4.12 -14.83 24.53
C ARG A 688 -3.33 -14.14 23.40
N ILE A 689 -3.94 -13.18 22.70
CA ILE A 689 -3.27 -12.43 21.62
C ILE A 689 -2.04 -11.69 22.16
N MET A 690 -2.18 -10.99 23.28
CA MET A 690 -1.09 -10.23 23.90
C MET A 690 0.02 -11.13 24.44
N GLN A 691 -0.30 -12.30 25.00
CA GLN A 691 0.69 -13.30 25.40
C GLN A 691 1.48 -13.88 24.20
N SER A 692 0.87 -13.95 23.01
CA SER A 692 1.55 -14.42 21.79
C SER A 692 2.46 -13.37 21.11
N GLN A 693 2.47 -12.11 21.56
CA GLN A 693 3.29 -11.05 20.97
C GLN A 693 4.69 -10.99 21.61
N THR A 694 5.69 -11.46 20.87
CA THR A 694 7.11 -11.60 21.28
C THR A 694 7.78 -10.30 21.74
N LEU A 695 7.31 -9.14 21.28
CA LEU A 695 7.88 -7.82 21.60
C LEU A 695 7.17 -7.12 22.79
N SER A 696 6.30 -7.81 23.53
CA SER A 696 5.44 -7.19 24.54
C SER A 696 5.99 -7.27 25.98
N ASP A 697 5.87 -6.16 26.71
CA ASP A 697 6.35 -6.04 28.09
C ASP A 697 5.36 -6.66 29.09
N ALA A 698 5.67 -7.88 29.55
CA ALA A 698 4.86 -8.65 30.49
C ALA A 698 4.53 -7.89 31.79
N SER A 699 5.37 -6.95 32.25
CA SER A 699 5.11 -6.16 33.46
C SER A 699 3.96 -5.17 33.26
N LYS A 700 3.87 -4.56 32.07
CA LYS A 700 2.78 -3.66 31.68
C LYS A 700 1.49 -4.43 31.38
N GLN A 701 1.60 -5.65 30.83
CA GLN A 701 0.43 -6.52 30.61
C GLN A 701 -0.31 -6.84 31.92
N ALA A 702 0.42 -7.04 33.04
CA ALA A 702 -0.17 -7.49 34.30
C ALA A 702 -1.30 -6.57 34.83
N TYR A 703 -1.21 -5.26 34.58
CA TYR A 703 -2.27 -4.29 34.92
C TYR A 703 -3.49 -4.40 33.98
N MET A 704 -3.26 -4.76 32.71
CA MET A 704 -4.26 -4.77 31.64
C MET A 704 -5.06 -6.09 31.51
N ARG A 705 -4.49 -7.22 31.98
CA ARG A 705 -5.18 -8.53 32.10
C ARG A 705 -6.48 -8.45 32.90
N GLY A 706 -6.65 -7.39 33.70
CA GLY A 706 -7.90 -7.05 34.36
C GLY A 706 -8.18 -7.95 35.56
N LYS A 707 -9.45 -8.01 35.95
CA LYS A 707 -9.90 -8.78 37.10
C LYS A 707 -10.90 -9.84 36.66
N ARG A 708 -10.71 -11.08 37.14
CA ARG A 708 -11.58 -12.23 36.85
C ARG A 708 -12.69 -12.31 37.90
N VAL A 709 -13.91 -12.63 37.46
CA VAL A 709 -15.11 -12.78 38.31
C VAL A 709 -15.79 -14.08 37.93
N LEU A 710 -16.14 -14.90 38.93
CA LEU A 710 -16.85 -16.16 38.71
C LEU A 710 -18.36 -15.92 38.76
N GLU A 711 -19.05 -16.20 37.65
CA GLU A 711 -20.51 -16.14 37.55
C GLU A 711 -21.12 -17.54 37.69
N ILE A 712 -21.91 -17.77 38.76
CA ILE A 712 -22.54 -19.07 39.06
C ILE A 712 -24.02 -19.14 38.64
N ASN A 713 -24.49 -20.32 38.25
CA ASN A 713 -25.88 -20.59 37.87
C ASN A 713 -26.68 -21.19 39.05
N PRO A 714 -27.47 -20.40 39.81
CA PRO A 714 -28.20 -20.89 41.00
C PRO A 714 -29.32 -21.88 40.68
N ARG A 715 -29.62 -22.14 39.40
CA ARG A 715 -30.60 -23.15 38.97
C ARG A 715 -29.97 -24.54 38.89
N HIS A 716 -28.67 -24.63 38.61
CA HIS A 716 -27.96 -25.86 38.30
C HIS A 716 -27.81 -26.78 39.53
N PRO A 717 -27.97 -28.12 39.41
CA PRO A 717 -27.89 -29.04 40.54
C PRO A 717 -26.58 -28.95 41.33
N ILE A 718 -25.42 -28.94 40.67
CA ILE A 718 -24.10 -28.87 41.34
C ILE A 718 -23.97 -27.59 42.21
N ILE A 719 -24.51 -26.46 41.76
CA ILE A 719 -24.42 -25.18 42.49
C ILE A 719 -25.33 -25.17 43.73
N LYS A 720 -26.42 -25.96 43.74
CA LYS A 720 -27.27 -26.17 44.92
C LYS A 720 -26.62 -27.14 45.91
N GLU A 721 -26.11 -28.27 45.42
CA GLU A 721 -25.36 -29.25 46.23
C GLU A 721 -24.16 -28.59 46.93
N LEU A 722 -23.37 -27.79 46.20
CA LEU A 722 -22.27 -27.01 46.78
C LEU A 722 -22.74 -26.04 47.86
N ARG A 723 -23.87 -25.34 47.65
CA ARG A 723 -24.46 -24.46 48.68
C ARG A 723 -24.85 -25.27 49.93
N GLU A 724 -25.55 -26.39 49.77
CA GLU A 724 -26.03 -27.20 50.88
C GLU A 724 -24.88 -27.83 51.68
N ARG A 725 -23.79 -28.23 51.00
CA ARG A 725 -22.56 -28.68 51.66
C ARG A 725 -21.85 -27.56 52.41
N VAL A 726 -21.62 -26.41 51.79
CA VAL A 726 -20.95 -25.25 52.43
C VAL A 726 -21.71 -24.71 53.64
N VAL A 727 -23.05 -24.81 53.64
CA VAL A 727 -23.89 -24.45 54.80
C VAL A 727 -23.81 -25.50 55.92
N LYS A 728 -23.52 -26.77 55.60
CA LYS A 728 -23.36 -27.87 56.56
C LYS A 728 -21.95 -27.90 57.18
N ASP A 729 -20.93 -27.78 56.35
CA ASP A 729 -19.51 -27.72 56.75
C ASP A 729 -18.73 -26.87 55.72
N PRO A 730 -18.30 -25.64 56.07
CA PRO A 730 -17.52 -24.79 55.18
C PRO A 730 -16.03 -25.16 55.15
N GLU A 731 -15.54 -26.04 56.03
CA GLU A 731 -14.13 -26.42 56.10
C GLU A 731 -13.82 -27.76 55.40
N ASP A 732 -14.83 -28.46 54.87
CA ASP A 732 -14.71 -29.68 54.09
C ASP A 732 -13.75 -29.50 52.88
N GLU A 733 -12.58 -30.14 52.96
CA GLU A 733 -11.55 -30.10 51.92
C GLU A 733 -12.00 -30.75 50.59
N SER A 734 -12.92 -31.72 50.61
CA SER A 734 -13.50 -32.27 49.38
C SER A 734 -14.37 -31.21 48.68
N VAL A 735 -15.05 -30.36 49.45
CA VAL A 735 -15.88 -29.27 48.91
C VAL A 735 -15.00 -28.13 48.39
N LYS A 736 -13.90 -27.78 49.09
CA LYS A 736 -12.87 -26.83 48.61
C LYS A 736 -12.22 -27.32 47.31
N GLN A 737 -11.78 -28.58 47.25
CA GLN A 737 -11.20 -29.18 46.04
C GLN A 737 -12.19 -29.18 44.86
N THR A 738 -13.47 -29.52 45.11
CA THR A 738 -14.52 -29.45 44.09
C THR A 738 -14.74 -28.02 43.60
N ALA A 739 -14.80 -27.05 44.50
CA ALA A 739 -14.99 -25.63 44.17
C ALA A 739 -13.82 -25.06 43.33
N GLN A 740 -12.58 -25.50 43.59
CA GLN A 740 -11.40 -25.17 42.78
C GLN A 740 -11.46 -25.84 41.39
N LEU A 741 -11.76 -27.14 41.31
CA LEU A 741 -11.86 -27.87 40.03
C LEU A 741 -12.97 -27.28 39.13
N MET A 742 -14.11 -26.92 39.72
CA MET A 742 -15.20 -26.22 39.03
C MET A 742 -14.77 -24.84 38.51
N TYR A 743 -13.97 -24.08 39.27
CA TYR A 743 -13.42 -22.81 38.81
C TYR A 743 -12.41 -22.99 37.66
N GLN A 744 -11.48 -23.94 37.77
CA GLN A 744 -10.48 -24.22 36.73
C GLN A 744 -11.14 -24.71 35.43
N THR A 745 -12.20 -25.53 35.53
CA THR A 745 -13.01 -25.96 34.37
C THR A 745 -13.70 -24.75 33.72
N ALA A 746 -14.38 -23.91 34.52
CA ALA A 746 -15.03 -22.69 34.03
C ALA A 746 -14.05 -21.65 33.46
N LEU A 747 -12.79 -21.63 33.94
CA LEU A 747 -11.72 -20.77 33.45
C LEU A 747 -11.26 -21.21 32.05
N MET A 748 -11.15 -22.52 31.83
CA MET A 748 -10.85 -23.13 30.52
C MET A 748 -12.01 -22.97 29.52
N GLU A 749 -13.26 -23.20 29.93
CA GLU A 749 -14.45 -22.99 29.08
C GLU A 749 -14.62 -21.51 28.65
N SER A 750 -14.23 -20.58 29.51
CA SER A 750 -14.15 -19.14 29.19
C SER A 750 -13.00 -18.77 28.25
N GLY A 751 -12.12 -19.71 27.89
CA GLY A 751 -11.00 -19.51 26.96
C GLY A 751 -9.74 -18.91 27.57
N PHE A 752 -9.60 -18.89 28.90
CA PHE A 752 -8.35 -18.45 29.55
C PHE A 752 -7.32 -19.57 29.60
N VAL A 753 -6.04 -19.21 29.59
CA VAL A 753 -4.92 -20.14 29.85
C VAL A 753 -4.88 -20.50 31.33
N LEU A 754 -4.70 -21.79 31.65
CA LEU A 754 -4.48 -22.28 33.01
C LEU A 754 -3.05 -21.92 33.47
N ASN A 755 -2.92 -21.39 34.69
CA ASN A 755 -1.61 -21.04 35.25
C ASN A 755 -0.75 -22.28 35.55
N ASP A 756 -1.38 -23.36 36.03
CA ASP A 756 -0.75 -24.65 36.30
C ASP A 756 -1.65 -25.79 35.76
N PRO A 757 -1.34 -26.35 34.59
CA PRO A 757 -2.05 -27.52 34.05
C PRO A 757 -1.85 -28.81 34.86
N LYS A 758 -0.76 -28.92 35.64
CA LYS A 758 -0.42 -30.11 36.43
C LYS A 758 -1.26 -30.19 37.71
N ASP A 759 -1.49 -29.07 38.39
CA ASP A 759 -2.44 -28.98 39.51
C ASP A 759 -3.85 -29.39 39.05
N PHE A 760 -4.33 -28.83 37.94
CA PHE A 760 -5.63 -29.17 37.35
C PHE A 760 -5.74 -30.67 37.01
N ALA A 761 -4.72 -31.23 36.35
CA ALA A 761 -4.66 -32.66 36.05
C ALA A 761 -4.66 -33.51 37.34
N SER A 762 -3.91 -33.13 38.38
CA SER A 762 -3.91 -33.86 39.64
C SER A 762 -5.29 -33.88 40.31
N ARG A 763 -6.06 -32.79 40.22
CA ARG A 763 -7.44 -32.72 40.75
C ARG A 763 -8.40 -33.61 39.97
N ILE A 764 -8.23 -33.69 38.65
CA ILE A 764 -8.96 -34.67 37.83
C ILE A 764 -8.62 -36.09 38.27
N TYR A 765 -7.33 -36.44 38.38
CA TYR A 765 -6.91 -37.77 38.82
C TYR A 765 -7.39 -38.11 40.24
N SER A 766 -7.38 -37.16 41.18
CA SER A 766 -7.97 -37.34 42.51
C SER A 766 -9.49 -37.55 42.46
N SER A 767 -10.20 -36.81 41.62
CA SER A 767 -11.65 -36.99 41.40
C SER A 767 -11.96 -38.37 40.81
N VAL A 768 -11.16 -38.83 39.84
CA VAL A 768 -11.27 -40.16 39.25
C VAL A 768 -10.98 -41.25 40.28
N LYS A 769 -9.86 -41.18 41.03
CA LYS A 769 -9.56 -42.10 42.15
C LYS A 769 -10.75 -42.22 43.11
N ASN A 770 -11.29 -41.09 43.56
CA ASN A 770 -12.44 -41.05 44.46
C ASN A 770 -13.70 -41.69 43.84
N SER A 771 -13.99 -41.41 42.56
CA SER A 771 -15.15 -42.01 41.87
C SER A 771 -15.04 -43.52 41.67
N LEU A 772 -13.82 -44.04 41.55
CA LEU A 772 -13.51 -45.47 41.47
C LEU A 772 -13.33 -46.13 42.84
N ASN A 773 -13.43 -45.37 43.94
CA ASN A 773 -13.17 -45.80 45.32
C ASN A 773 -11.73 -46.33 45.55
N ILE A 774 -10.76 -45.83 44.77
CA ILE A 774 -9.33 -46.11 44.92
C ILE A 774 -8.81 -45.30 46.12
N SER A 775 -7.97 -45.92 46.96
CA SER A 775 -7.36 -45.22 48.11
C SER A 775 -6.56 -43.99 47.66
N PRO A 776 -6.63 -42.86 48.38
CA PRO A 776 -5.74 -41.71 48.14
C PRO A 776 -4.27 -42.15 48.12
N ASP A 777 -3.88 -42.97 49.10
CA ASP A 777 -2.54 -43.51 49.32
C ASP A 777 -2.18 -44.71 48.41
N ALA A 778 -3.03 -45.05 47.43
CA ALA A 778 -2.68 -46.05 46.43
C ALA A 778 -1.51 -45.53 45.58
N LEU A 779 -0.33 -46.10 45.80
CA LEU A 779 0.87 -45.87 45.01
C LEU A 779 0.69 -46.39 43.58
N VAL A 780 1.51 -45.89 42.67
CA VAL A 780 1.77 -46.58 41.40
C VAL A 780 2.63 -47.80 41.73
N GLU A 781 2.42 -48.93 41.05
CA GLU A 781 3.34 -50.06 41.15
C GLU A 781 4.71 -49.60 40.62
N GLU A 782 5.78 -49.84 41.39
CA GLU A 782 7.13 -49.50 40.96
C GLU A 782 7.47 -50.38 39.74
N GLU A 783 8.03 -49.79 38.69
CA GLU A 783 8.54 -50.57 37.57
C GLU A 783 9.71 -51.42 38.11
N ASP A 784 9.67 -52.74 37.90
CA ASP A 784 10.82 -53.60 38.20
C ASP A 784 11.99 -53.09 37.33
N ASP A 785 12.98 -52.43 37.97
CA ASP A 785 14.25 -52.04 37.36
C ASP A 785 15.02 -53.32 36.94
N VAL A 786 14.64 -53.87 35.78
CA VAL A 786 15.40 -54.92 35.11
C VAL A 786 16.68 -54.26 34.62
N GLU A 787 17.75 -54.37 35.41
CA GLU A 787 19.11 -54.02 34.99
C GLU A 787 19.33 -54.56 33.57
N GLU A 788 19.77 -53.72 32.63
CA GLU A 788 20.11 -54.16 31.28
C GLU A 788 21.34 -55.08 31.36
N VAL A 789 21.09 -56.38 31.56
CA VAL A 789 22.11 -57.41 31.54
C VAL A 789 22.66 -57.47 30.11
N GLU A 790 23.83 -56.86 29.89
CA GLU A 790 24.58 -56.98 28.64
C GLU A 790 24.76 -58.46 28.30
N THR A 791 23.98 -58.95 27.33
CA THR A 791 24.06 -60.33 26.85
C THR A 791 25.32 -60.49 26.01
N THR A 792 26.45 -60.63 26.69
CA THR A 792 27.72 -61.05 26.09
C THR A 792 27.60 -62.49 25.60
N GLU A 793 27.28 -62.64 24.31
CA GLU A 793 27.25 -63.94 23.64
C GLU A 793 28.62 -64.63 23.76
N THR A 794 28.66 -65.69 24.56
CA THR A 794 29.85 -66.53 24.74
C THR A 794 29.80 -67.72 23.78
N ASP A 795 29.98 -67.43 22.48
CA ASP A 795 30.32 -68.49 21.52
C ASP A 795 31.81 -68.87 21.64
N SER A 796 32.11 -70.12 21.32
CA SER A 796 33.31 -70.81 21.82
C SER A 796 34.46 -70.85 20.83
N SER A 797 35.68 -70.54 21.29
CA SER A 797 36.91 -71.21 20.84
C SER A 797 38.11 -70.84 21.73
N SER A 798 39.27 -71.44 21.47
CA SER A 798 40.37 -71.54 22.43
C SER A 798 41.65 -70.79 22.07
N SER A 799 42.30 -70.28 23.13
CA SER A 799 43.76 -70.25 23.36
C SER A 799 44.60 -69.00 22.99
N SER A 800 45.40 -68.62 23.99
CA SER A 800 46.81 -68.19 23.92
C SER A 800 47.21 -66.71 23.76
N THR A 801 47.69 -66.16 24.89
CA THR A 801 48.87 -65.29 25.08
C THR A 801 48.92 -63.81 24.66
N LYS A 802 49.05 -62.98 25.72
CA LYS A 802 50.07 -61.92 25.96
C LYS A 802 49.87 -60.46 25.46
N ALA A 803 49.82 -59.57 26.46
CA ALA A 803 50.68 -58.36 26.65
C ALA A 803 50.52 -57.13 25.71
N GLU A 804 50.80 -55.88 26.11
CA GLU A 804 50.84 -55.17 27.43
C GLU A 804 51.05 -53.64 27.18
N GLU A 805 50.86 -52.80 28.21
CA GLU A 805 51.33 -51.39 28.37
C GLU A 805 50.58 -50.15 27.78
N ALA A 806 50.72 -49.05 28.54
CA ALA A 806 50.63 -47.60 28.22
C ALA A 806 49.29 -46.98 27.75
N ALA A 807 48.42 -46.42 28.60
CA ALA A 807 48.53 -45.16 29.41
C ALA A 807 48.35 -43.83 28.62
N PRO A 808 47.83 -42.73 29.22
CA PRO A 808 46.87 -41.82 28.55
C PRO A 808 47.30 -40.33 28.49
N GLU A 809 46.50 -39.44 27.85
CA GLU A 809 46.14 -38.09 28.40
C GLU A 809 45.10 -37.26 27.59
N GLU A 810 44.60 -36.21 28.28
CA GLU A 810 44.01 -34.91 27.86
C GLU A 810 42.56 -34.71 27.32
N ASP A 811 42.07 -33.51 27.65
CA ASP A 811 40.77 -32.89 27.33
C ASP A 811 40.58 -32.54 25.84
N LEU A 812 39.32 -32.30 25.43
CA LEU A 812 38.95 -31.03 24.79
C LEU A 812 37.44 -30.75 24.83
N LYS A 813 37.08 -29.48 24.63
CA LYS A 813 35.70 -28.98 24.49
C LYS A 813 35.36 -28.81 23.00
N ASP A 814 34.08 -28.68 22.68
CA ASP A 814 33.52 -27.37 22.26
C ASP A 814 31.98 -27.43 22.07
N GLU A 815 31.41 -26.36 21.52
CA GLU A 815 30.01 -25.92 21.67
C GLU A 815 29.02 -26.54 20.67
N LEU A 816 27.74 -26.56 21.04
CA LEU A 816 26.58 -26.25 20.17
C LEU A 816 25.38 -25.77 21.01
#